data_AF-A0A949TDQ2-F1
#
_entry.id   AF-A0A949TDQ2-F1
#
_cell.length_a   1.000
_cell.length_b   1.000
_cell.length_c   1.000
_cell.angle_alpha   90.00
_cell.angle_beta   90.00
_cell.angle_gamma   90.00
#
_symmetry.space_group_name_H-M   'P 1'
#
loop_
_entity.id
_entity.type
_entity.pdbx_description
1 polymer ?
#
loop_
_entity_poly.entity_id
_entity_poly.type
_entity_poly.pdbx_seq_one_letter_code
_entity_poly.pdbx_strand_id
1 'polypeptide(L)'
;MHLLKLLKNRRLTNTSRFHLQLFAIALIICTILGFLQPLLASQPSHYLIHSQQSFNQPQYYPLTQTVNPKLYQPVGNWVGRLILPKAEEIKEINLKSDWVWFEVQHAPPPAENLIGKRVRLQWKNQAKLKSYVKAVAKDVNFTPATFNSQKQGIVHPQRLNNRFQVKPLQSLAAARTNNDVIVTLDNAEVVETENLSYIEIDREPILTTGRFYGLVDIIKQNNNQDNSQQLFKIRHFNSESNKFDGDEETIYIPQQIIDTRGIAPSTTNKLEESTATKGWYIYGAKNQQGIFTVQALAPHALFQLKPDAIITETKAAQNYLKKYWQINPSDKGTLTKTLIDSTSAKSEYRVSQWREGDKAIILNVFGGIGGKKAESLGVPKTITGHFAFGVAEIIRSPFTKKLEFDIKYHQVYAHNPDGIISATHTWANYMGNLQRGWLFTRPVVDIIVKFAPVTQDYKFDNITISPLTEFERQLKIMMARYRVGDGTGSATVTPATSCIQDSSQALYAAIKIIKQKIKSNPKIQSWLQTHPNHPQTLRFQQLTFLSSTLEKQLLPLGIIRSDWESSINSLAGISDTEETFRDSSIWAALTSWRTIMPRQAQDELATLFWKQKAKLWFLQTYQVGGWNRQIIPLAPTPILGQIKLPFTNVPILSILLNRILASAFIPTFHDWLIGALAILIYITIALPFGFSTGFLQFKRWVATPLDYLMFALRCLITPAITEELIFRVLLIPHPTEVINWQKWSLWAALSLFLFVIYHPLNAKTLYKDGYPTFMQPIFLILAALLGITCTITYALTGSLWIIICIHWLVVVLWLTYFGGMEKLETNNLRVEN
;
A
#
# COMPACT_ATOMS: atom_id res chain seq x y z
N MET A 1 -28.15 -48.26 -49.67
CA MET A 1 -28.48 -49.14 -48.53
C MET A 1 -27.44 -49.01 -47.41
N HIS A 2 -27.83 -48.29 -46.36
CA HIS A 2 -27.64 -48.62 -44.94
C HIS A 2 -26.29 -48.87 -44.23
N LEU A 3 -25.09 -48.70 -44.82
CA LEU A 3 -23.84 -48.90 -44.02
C LEU A 3 -22.75 -47.81 -44.03
N LEU A 4 -22.94 -46.63 -44.65
CA LEU A 4 -21.92 -45.56 -44.65
C LEU A 4 -22.25 -44.33 -43.79
N LYS A 5 -23.41 -44.27 -43.12
CA LYS A 5 -23.81 -43.12 -42.27
C LYS A 5 -23.47 -43.27 -40.78
N LEU A 6 -22.86 -44.37 -40.35
CA LEU A 6 -22.58 -44.65 -38.92
C LEU A 6 -21.14 -44.39 -38.46
N LEU A 7 -20.19 -44.06 -39.35
CA LEU A 7 -18.78 -43.88 -38.97
C LEU A 7 -18.32 -42.42 -38.81
N LYS A 8 -19.14 -41.40 -39.14
CA LYS A 8 -18.73 -39.99 -39.00
C LYS A 8 -19.15 -39.33 -37.68
N ASN A 9 -20.03 -39.95 -36.89
CA ASN A 9 -20.50 -39.43 -35.60
C ASN A 9 -19.77 -39.98 -34.35
N ARG A 10 -18.73 -40.81 -34.51
CA ARG A 10 -17.93 -41.33 -33.38
C ARG A 10 -16.61 -40.60 -33.11
N ARG A 11 -16.18 -39.66 -33.95
CA ARG A 11 -14.93 -38.89 -33.73
C ARG A 11 -15.10 -37.53 -33.04
N LEU A 12 -16.32 -36.99 -32.93
CA LEU A 12 -16.56 -35.68 -32.28
C LEU A 12 -17.08 -35.80 -30.83
N THR A 13 -17.42 -37.00 -30.36
CA THR A 13 -17.83 -37.25 -28.96
C THR A 13 -16.69 -37.75 -28.07
N ASN A 14 -15.56 -38.17 -28.67
CA ASN A 14 -14.40 -38.64 -27.92
C ASN A 14 -13.43 -37.50 -27.54
N THR A 15 -13.34 -36.42 -28.32
CA THR A 15 -12.44 -35.30 -28.01
C THR A 15 -12.94 -34.46 -26.83
N SER A 16 -14.25 -34.22 -26.70
CA SER A 16 -14.79 -33.50 -25.54
C SER A 16 -14.68 -34.31 -24.25
N ARG A 17 -14.90 -35.64 -24.30
CA ARG A 17 -14.70 -36.54 -23.15
C ARG A 17 -13.22 -36.65 -22.76
N PHE A 18 -12.30 -36.66 -23.74
CA PHE A 18 -10.87 -36.70 -23.48
C PHE A 18 -10.36 -35.39 -22.85
N HIS A 19 -10.85 -34.23 -23.29
CA HIS A 19 -10.54 -32.94 -22.65
C HIS A 19 -11.18 -32.80 -21.26
N LEU A 20 -12.39 -33.29 -21.05
CA LEU A 20 -13.03 -33.30 -19.73
C LEU A 20 -12.32 -34.24 -18.75
N GLN A 21 -11.84 -35.40 -19.24
CA GLN A 21 -11.04 -36.35 -18.45
C GLN A 21 -9.63 -35.81 -18.16
N LEU A 22 -8.97 -35.14 -19.11
CA LEU A 22 -7.71 -34.44 -18.86
C LEU A 22 -7.88 -33.28 -17.88
N PHE A 23 -8.98 -32.53 -17.96
CA PHE A 23 -9.28 -31.46 -17.00
C PHE A 23 -9.61 -32.04 -15.62
N ALA A 24 -10.38 -33.12 -15.53
CA ALA A 24 -10.68 -33.80 -14.28
C ALA A 24 -9.43 -34.47 -13.66
N ILE A 25 -8.57 -35.08 -14.47
CA ILE A 25 -7.28 -35.66 -14.02
C ILE A 25 -6.32 -34.53 -13.61
N ALA A 26 -6.26 -33.41 -14.33
CA ALA A 26 -5.48 -32.24 -13.92
C ALA A 26 -6.02 -31.61 -12.63
N LEU A 27 -7.34 -31.59 -12.44
CA LEU A 27 -8.00 -31.13 -11.21
C LEU A 27 -7.72 -32.09 -10.06
N ILE A 28 -7.76 -33.41 -10.29
CA ILE A 28 -7.45 -34.46 -9.32
C ILE A 28 -5.95 -34.47 -8.99
N ILE A 29 -5.07 -34.25 -9.96
CA ILE A 29 -3.64 -34.10 -9.73
C ILE A 29 -3.35 -32.78 -8.99
N CYS A 30 -4.05 -31.68 -9.29
CA CYS A 30 -3.94 -30.43 -8.53
C CYS A 30 -4.52 -30.54 -7.11
N THR A 31 -5.57 -31.32 -6.89
CA THR A 31 -6.09 -31.58 -5.54
C THR A 31 -5.19 -32.55 -4.78
N ILE A 32 -4.72 -33.65 -5.39
CA ILE A 32 -3.78 -34.60 -4.76
C ILE A 32 -2.41 -33.96 -4.50
N LEU A 33 -1.88 -33.13 -5.40
CA LEU A 33 -0.67 -32.31 -5.15
C LEU A 33 -0.94 -31.17 -4.13
N GLY A 34 -2.18 -30.69 -4.02
CA GLY A 34 -2.60 -29.76 -2.98
C GLY A 34 -2.77 -30.40 -1.59
N PHE A 35 -2.97 -31.72 -1.53
CA PHE A 35 -3.12 -32.51 -0.29
C PHE A 35 -1.86 -33.26 0.15
N LEU A 36 -0.86 -33.41 -0.72
CA LEU A 36 0.50 -33.78 -0.31
C LEU A 36 1.16 -32.57 0.35
N GLN A 37 0.72 -32.19 1.55
CA GLN A 37 1.56 -31.41 2.44
C GLN A 37 2.72 -32.35 2.82
N PRO A 38 3.97 -32.11 2.38
CA PRO A 38 5.09 -32.76 3.03
C PRO A 38 4.93 -32.49 4.53
N LEU A 39 5.24 -33.49 5.36
CA LEU A 39 5.42 -33.30 6.79
C LEU A 39 6.59 -32.30 6.92
N LEU A 40 6.29 -31.01 6.83
CA LEU A 40 7.30 -29.96 6.83
C LEU A 40 7.89 -29.99 8.22
N ALA A 41 9.16 -30.40 8.30
CA ALA A 41 9.95 -30.21 9.49
C ALA A 41 9.81 -28.75 9.93
N SER A 42 9.59 -28.52 11.23
CA SER A 42 9.43 -27.18 11.77
C SER A 42 10.60 -26.30 11.34
N GLN A 43 10.33 -25.23 10.60
CA GLN A 43 11.37 -24.29 10.21
C GLN A 43 11.57 -23.23 11.30
N PRO A 44 12.81 -22.94 11.71
CA PRO A 44 13.07 -21.84 12.64
C PRO A 44 12.74 -20.49 11.99
N SER A 45 12.16 -19.58 12.76
CA SER A 45 11.95 -18.20 12.31
C SER A 45 13.27 -17.43 12.23
N HIS A 46 13.37 -16.43 11.36
CA HIS A 46 14.55 -15.55 11.33
C HIS A 46 14.74 -14.87 12.70
N TYR A 47 13.64 -14.44 13.31
CA TYR A 47 13.62 -13.87 14.65
C TYR A 47 14.31 -14.79 15.66
N LEU A 48 13.97 -16.08 15.68
CA LEU A 48 14.54 -17.05 16.61
C LEU A 48 16.05 -17.16 16.39
N ILE A 49 16.48 -17.36 15.14
CA ILE A 49 17.89 -17.45 14.74
C ILE A 49 18.67 -16.23 15.26
N HIS A 50 18.23 -15.02 14.93
CA HIS A 50 18.95 -13.82 15.33
C HIS A 50 18.88 -13.52 16.83
N SER A 51 17.78 -13.89 17.51
CA SER A 51 17.62 -13.65 18.96
C SER A 51 18.58 -14.46 19.84
N GLN A 52 19.19 -15.51 19.29
CA GLN A 52 20.20 -16.31 20.00
C GLN A 52 21.52 -15.56 20.18
N GLN A 53 21.77 -14.53 19.36
CA GLN A 53 22.98 -13.72 19.49
C GLN A 53 22.89 -12.82 20.72
N SER A 54 23.93 -12.83 21.56
CA SER A 54 23.95 -12.09 22.83
C SER A 54 23.66 -10.60 22.63
N PHE A 55 24.28 -9.95 21.65
CA PHE A 55 24.06 -8.53 21.34
C PHE A 55 22.64 -8.18 20.86
N ASN A 56 21.83 -9.16 20.49
CA ASN A 56 20.41 -8.97 20.16
C ASN A 56 19.48 -9.18 21.38
N GLN A 57 20.04 -9.53 22.55
CA GLN A 57 19.28 -9.76 23.78
C GLN A 57 19.35 -8.53 24.70
N PRO A 58 18.23 -8.09 25.31
CA PRO A 58 18.21 -6.91 26.17
C PRO A 58 19.22 -6.96 27.34
N GLN A 59 19.47 -8.14 27.90
CA GLN A 59 20.41 -8.34 29.03
C GLN A 59 21.88 -8.09 28.68
N TYR A 60 22.24 -8.01 27.40
CA TYR A 60 23.61 -7.67 26.97
C TYR A 60 24.00 -6.23 27.33
N TYR A 61 23.00 -5.37 27.56
CA TYR A 61 23.17 -3.94 27.81
C TYR A 61 22.85 -3.61 29.28
N PRO A 62 23.84 -3.27 30.11
CA PRO A 62 23.61 -2.92 31.52
C PRO A 62 22.58 -1.79 31.66
N LEU A 63 21.58 -1.94 32.54
CA LEU A 63 20.52 -0.92 32.70
C LEU A 63 21.08 0.41 33.20
N THR A 64 21.98 0.37 34.18
CA THR A 64 22.72 1.53 34.67
C THR A 64 23.97 1.74 33.81
N GLN A 65 23.95 2.78 32.99
CA GLN A 65 25.10 3.18 32.16
C GLN A 65 25.03 4.67 31.84
N THR A 66 26.18 5.28 31.56
CA THR A 66 26.27 6.68 31.14
C THR A 66 27.01 6.81 29.81
N VAL A 67 26.58 7.78 29.01
CA VAL A 67 27.21 8.18 27.74
C VAL A 67 27.58 9.66 27.82
N ASN A 68 28.56 10.09 27.05
CA ASN A 68 28.89 11.52 26.97
C ASN A 68 27.74 12.26 26.27
N PRO A 69 27.02 13.18 26.94
CA PRO A 69 25.87 13.87 26.35
C PRO A 69 26.24 14.82 25.20
N LYS A 70 27.54 15.15 25.03
CA LYS A 70 28.02 15.88 23.85
C LYS A 70 28.06 14.99 22.60
N LEU A 71 28.25 13.68 22.76
CA LEU A 71 28.44 12.72 21.67
C LEU A 71 27.19 11.90 21.38
N TYR A 72 26.38 11.64 22.42
CA TYR A 72 25.20 10.81 22.35
C TYR A 72 23.98 11.50 22.93
N GLN A 73 22.81 11.19 22.37
CA GLN A 73 21.51 11.66 22.81
C GLN A 73 20.60 10.47 23.10
N PRO A 74 19.68 10.54 24.08
CA PRO A 74 18.69 9.49 24.27
C PRO A 74 17.74 9.42 23.07
N VAL A 75 17.31 8.21 22.67
CA VAL A 75 16.41 8.04 21.51
C VAL A 75 14.99 8.56 21.75
N GLY A 76 14.64 8.88 23.00
CA GLY A 76 13.40 9.52 23.42
C GLY A 76 13.43 9.81 24.92
N ASN A 77 12.51 10.65 25.41
CA ASN A 77 12.46 11.04 26.83
C ASN A 77 12.32 9.83 27.76
N TRP A 78 11.50 8.86 27.36
CA TRP A 78 11.38 7.57 28.01
C TRP A 78 11.82 6.50 27.02
N VAL A 79 12.65 5.57 27.48
CA VAL A 79 13.00 4.35 26.73
C VAL A 79 12.88 3.18 27.68
N GLY A 80 12.23 2.12 27.25
CA GLY A 80 12.13 0.94 28.10
C GLY A 80 11.56 -0.27 27.40
N ARG A 81 11.60 -1.38 28.13
CA ARG A 81 11.17 -2.68 27.66
C ARG A 81 9.78 -3.01 28.20
N LEU A 82 8.87 -3.35 27.29
CA LEU A 82 7.55 -3.83 27.67
C LEU A 82 7.64 -5.30 28.08
N ILE A 83 7.04 -5.61 29.23
CA ILE A 83 6.98 -6.95 29.79
C ILE A 83 5.51 -7.30 30.02
N LEU A 84 5.10 -8.43 29.44
CA LEU A 84 3.74 -8.94 29.62
C LEU A 84 3.54 -9.38 31.09
N PRO A 85 2.52 -8.89 31.81
CA PRO A 85 2.23 -9.37 33.14
C PRO A 85 1.76 -10.82 33.12
N LYS A 86 2.11 -11.56 34.16
CA LYS A 86 1.70 -12.96 34.36
C LYS A 86 0.22 -13.06 34.71
N ALA A 87 -0.36 -14.25 34.54
CA ALA A 87 -1.78 -14.49 34.83
C ALA A 87 -2.12 -14.22 36.29
N GLU A 88 -1.20 -14.55 37.20
CA GLU A 88 -1.34 -14.34 38.65
C GLU A 88 -1.32 -12.84 38.98
N GLU A 89 -0.36 -12.09 38.45
CA GLU A 89 -0.21 -10.64 38.67
C GLU A 89 -1.46 -9.86 38.23
N ILE A 90 -2.12 -10.29 37.14
CA ILE A 90 -3.36 -9.66 36.66
C ILE A 90 -4.51 -9.88 37.65
N LYS A 91 -4.61 -11.10 38.20
CA LYS A 91 -5.65 -11.45 39.19
C LYS A 91 -5.44 -10.71 40.50
N GLU A 92 -4.19 -10.62 40.96
CA GLU A 92 -3.82 -9.93 42.20
C GLU A 92 -4.05 -8.42 42.12
N ILE A 93 -3.61 -7.78 41.04
CA ILE A 93 -3.72 -6.33 40.87
C ILE A 93 -5.17 -5.92 40.52
N ASN A 94 -5.96 -6.83 39.92
CA ASN A 94 -7.39 -6.69 39.60
C ASN A 94 -7.80 -5.30 39.04
N LEU A 95 -7.00 -4.77 38.11
CA LEU A 95 -7.29 -3.49 37.47
C LEU A 95 -8.27 -3.67 36.31
N LYS A 96 -9.29 -2.80 36.28
CA LYS A 96 -10.22 -2.70 35.14
C LYS A 96 -9.55 -2.09 33.90
N SER A 97 -8.44 -1.37 34.04
CA SER A 97 -7.68 -0.73 32.95
C SER A 97 -6.71 -1.71 32.24
N ASP A 98 -6.26 -1.34 31.05
CA ASP A 98 -5.14 -2.03 30.37
C ASP A 98 -3.81 -1.57 30.96
N TRP A 99 -2.90 -2.50 31.18
CA TRP A 99 -1.59 -2.23 31.77
C TRP A 99 -0.56 -3.33 31.42
N VAL A 100 0.72 -2.95 31.47
CA VAL A 100 1.89 -3.83 31.35
C VAL A 100 3.01 -3.37 32.27
N TRP A 101 4.03 -4.20 32.46
CA TRP A 101 5.27 -3.80 33.12
C TRP A 101 6.17 -3.04 32.13
N PHE A 102 6.79 -1.97 32.59
CA PHE A 102 7.78 -1.19 31.85
C PHE A 102 9.09 -1.18 32.64
N GLU A 103 10.11 -1.84 32.08
CA GLU A 103 11.47 -1.79 32.61
C GLU A 103 12.17 -0.55 32.05
N VAL A 104 12.36 0.44 32.91
CA VAL A 104 12.86 1.76 32.54
C VAL A 104 14.35 1.65 32.20
N GLN A 105 14.70 1.91 30.95
CA GLN A 105 16.07 1.91 30.45
C GLN A 105 16.65 3.32 30.31
N HIS A 106 15.79 4.31 30.12
CA HIS A 106 16.08 5.74 30.18
C HIS A 106 14.81 6.49 30.60
N ALA A 107 14.98 7.57 31.36
CA ALA A 107 13.92 8.41 31.88
C ALA A 107 14.35 9.89 31.84
N PRO A 108 13.41 10.85 31.79
CA PRO A 108 13.73 12.26 31.86
C PRO A 108 14.29 12.64 33.25
N PRO A 109 14.99 13.79 33.40
CA PRO A 109 15.67 14.18 34.64
C PRO A 109 14.82 14.04 35.93
N PRO A 110 13.53 14.42 35.96
CA PRO A 110 12.72 14.29 37.18
C PRO A 110 12.45 12.84 37.61
N ALA A 111 12.70 11.85 36.75
CA ALA A 111 12.38 10.45 36.98
C ALA A 111 13.60 9.51 36.80
N GLU A 112 14.82 10.06 36.88
CA GLU A 112 16.07 9.28 36.77
C GLU A 112 16.15 8.16 37.82
N ASN A 113 15.57 8.38 39.01
CA ASN A 113 15.48 7.39 40.09
C ASN A 113 14.69 6.12 39.71
N LEU A 114 13.96 6.12 38.58
CA LEU A 114 13.25 4.96 38.06
C LEU A 114 14.08 4.10 37.11
N ILE A 115 15.24 4.59 36.63
CA ILE A 115 16.10 3.82 35.72
C ILE A 115 16.52 2.50 36.38
N GLY A 116 16.36 1.39 35.65
CA GLY A 116 16.61 0.04 36.12
C GLY A 116 15.45 -0.60 36.89
N LYS A 117 14.41 0.16 37.25
CA LYS A 117 13.22 -0.36 37.94
C LYS A 117 12.17 -0.86 36.94
N ARG A 118 11.32 -1.77 37.41
CA ARG A 118 10.08 -2.15 36.73
C ARG A 118 8.94 -1.38 37.36
N VAL A 119 8.25 -0.60 36.54
CA VAL A 119 7.09 0.20 36.95
C VAL A 119 5.88 -0.19 36.11
N ARG A 120 4.68 -0.02 36.66
CA ARG A 120 3.45 -0.27 35.90
C ARG A 120 3.26 0.84 34.86
N LEU A 121 2.94 0.47 33.63
CA LEU A 121 2.55 1.38 32.54
C LEU A 121 1.08 1.15 32.21
N GLN A 122 0.28 2.22 32.18
CA GLN A 122 -1.15 2.16 31.91
C GLN A 122 -1.64 3.39 31.11
N TRP A 123 -2.87 3.33 30.60
CA TRP A 123 -3.49 4.47 29.93
C TRP A 123 -4.03 5.50 30.93
N LYS A 124 -3.93 6.79 30.56
CA LYS A 124 -4.64 7.86 31.28
C LYS A 124 -6.15 7.61 31.30
N ASN A 125 -6.81 8.03 32.38
CA ASN A 125 -8.24 7.86 32.59
C ASN A 125 -9.09 8.85 31.74
N GLN A 126 -9.11 8.68 30.42
CA GLN A 126 -9.85 9.54 29.48
C GLN A 126 -10.90 8.74 28.70
N ALA A 127 -12.08 9.33 28.48
CA ALA A 127 -13.19 8.66 27.78
C ALA A 127 -12.80 8.14 26.38
N LYS A 128 -12.09 8.95 25.58
CA LYS A 128 -11.62 8.56 24.24
C LYS A 128 -10.69 7.35 24.26
N LEU A 129 -9.80 7.26 25.25
CA LEU A 129 -8.86 6.14 25.40
C LEU A 129 -9.58 4.88 25.87
N LYS A 130 -10.56 4.99 26.77
CA LYS A 130 -11.42 3.87 27.17
C LYS A 130 -12.17 3.29 25.98
N SER A 131 -12.74 4.14 25.13
CA SER A 131 -13.41 3.70 23.89
C SER A 131 -12.45 3.00 22.94
N TYR A 132 -11.23 3.52 22.77
CA TYR A 132 -10.19 2.86 21.96
C TYR A 132 -9.84 1.47 22.52
N VAL A 133 -9.48 1.39 23.79
CA VAL A 133 -9.08 0.13 24.45
C VAL A 133 -10.21 -0.89 24.39
N LYS A 134 -11.46 -0.48 24.61
CA LYS A 134 -12.63 -1.37 24.49
C LYS A 134 -12.79 -1.88 23.05
N ALA A 135 -12.68 -1.01 22.05
CA ALA A 135 -12.93 -1.35 20.65
C ALA A 135 -11.96 -2.41 20.08
N VAL A 136 -10.79 -2.59 20.67
CA VAL A 136 -9.77 -3.53 20.18
C VAL A 136 -9.44 -4.63 21.19
N ALA A 137 -10.11 -4.67 22.34
CA ALA A 137 -9.98 -5.76 23.29
C ALA A 137 -10.57 -7.04 22.69
N LYS A 138 -9.79 -8.13 22.67
CA LYS A 138 -10.23 -9.40 22.09
C LYS A 138 -9.73 -10.58 22.91
N ASP A 139 -10.54 -11.63 22.97
CA ASP A 139 -10.09 -12.93 23.43
C ASP A 139 -9.18 -13.54 22.36
N VAL A 140 -8.08 -14.16 22.77
CA VAL A 140 -7.08 -14.72 21.87
C VAL A 140 -6.99 -16.22 22.05
N ASN A 141 -7.43 -16.96 21.05
CA ASN A 141 -7.39 -18.42 21.00
C ASN A 141 -6.81 -18.86 19.65
N PHE A 142 -5.71 -19.60 19.69
CA PHE A 142 -5.02 -20.01 18.48
C PHE A 142 -5.81 -21.08 17.74
N THR A 143 -5.94 -20.90 16.43
CA THR A 143 -6.56 -21.88 15.54
C THR A 143 -5.53 -22.92 15.05
N PRO A 144 -5.96 -24.08 14.52
CA PRO A 144 -5.06 -25.02 13.86
C PRO A 144 -4.24 -24.37 12.72
N ALA A 145 -4.82 -23.41 11.99
CA ALA A 145 -4.11 -22.65 10.97
C ALA A 145 -2.99 -21.79 11.56
N THR A 146 -3.21 -21.17 12.73
CA THR A 146 -2.18 -20.42 13.46
C THR A 146 -1.01 -21.32 13.83
N PHE A 147 -1.27 -22.51 14.39
CA PHE A 147 -0.22 -23.48 14.72
C PHE A 147 0.55 -23.98 13.48
N ASN A 148 -0.14 -24.20 12.36
CA ASN A 148 0.51 -24.58 11.10
C ASN A 148 1.40 -23.44 10.55
N SER A 149 0.94 -22.20 10.63
CA SER A 149 1.73 -21.01 10.28
C SER A 149 2.99 -20.88 11.15
N GLN A 150 2.89 -21.16 12.46
CA GLN A 150 4.06 -21.20 13.35
C GLN A 150 5.11 -22.23 12.92
N LYS A 151 4.68 -23.44 12.51
CA LYS A 151 5.59 -24.49 12.01
C LYS A 151 6.34 -24.08 10.73
N GLN A 152 5.81 -23.13 9.97
CA GLN A 152 6.45 -22.54 8.80
C GLN A 152 7.45 -21.41 9.16
N GLY A 153 7.75 -21.21 10.44
CA GLY A 153 8.70 -20.20 10.89
C GLY A 153 8.11 -18.78 11.01
N ILE A 154 6.79 -18.62 10.99
CA ILE A 154 6.13 -17.33 11.24
C ILE A 154 6.03 -17.07 12.75
N VAL A 155 6.40 -15.86 13.18
CA VAL A 155 6.31 -15.46 14.60
C VAL A 155 4.89 -15.01 14.94
N HIS A 156 4.27 -15.70 15.89
CA HIS A 156 2.92 -15.40 16.42
C HIS A 156 2.98 -15.00 17.90
N PRO A 157 1.98 -14.26 18.44
CA PRO A 157 1.92 -13.80 19.83
C PRO A 157 1.54 -14.94 20.78
N GLN A 158 2.31 -16.03 20.78
CA GLN A 158 1.98 -17.27 21.49
C GLN A 158 1.75 -17.09 23.00
N ARG A 159 2.34 -16.04 23.58
CA ARG A 159 2.17 -15.66 25.00
C ARG A 159 0.77 -15.13 25.31
N LEU A 160 -0.06 -14.90 24.29
CA LEU A 160 -1.46 -14.48 24.41
C LEU A 160 -2.43 -15.62 24.15
N ASN A 161 -1.97 -16.81 23.77
CA ASN A 161 -2.88 -17.93 23.48
C ASN A 161 -3.69 -18.31 24.74
N ASN A 162 -4.99 -18.51 24.58
CA ASN A 162 -5.99 -18.76 25.62
C ASN A 162 -6.13 -17.63 26.65
N ARG A 163 -5.83 -16.38 26.27
CA ARG A 163 -6.00 -15.22 27.14
C ARG A 163 -7.24 -14.43 26.74
N PHE A 164 -8.07 -14.13 27.72
CA PHE A 164 -9.30 -13.33 27.55
C PHE A 164 -9.02 -11.84 27.62
N GLN A 165 -9.79 -11.07 26.85
CA GLN A 165 -9.80 -9.61 26.85
C GLN A 165 -8.39 -9.01 26.77
N VAL A 166 -7.60 -9.51 25.83
CA VAL A 166 -6.27 -8.97 25.53
C VAL A 166 -6.44 -7.55 25.01
N LYS A 167 -5.86 -6.59 25.73
CA LYS A 167 -5.93 -5.15 25.43
C LYS A 167 -4.65 -4.67 24.71
N PRO A 168 -4.63 -3.45 24.13
CA PRO A 168 -3.53 -2.96 23.28
C PRO A 168 -2.12 -3.08 23.85
N LEU A 169 -1.88 -2.66 25.09
CA LEU A 169 -0.54 -2.69 25.69
C LEU A 169 -0.06 -4.14 25.86
N GLN A 170 -0.95 -5.02 26.31
CA GLN A 170 -0.65 -6.45 26.44
C GLN A 170 -0.34 -7.07 25.08
N SER A 171 -1.13 -6.76 24.04
CA SER A 171 -0.87 -7.26 22.68
C SER A 171 0.48 -6.80 22.14
N LEU A 172 0.89 -5.56 22.44
CA LEU A 172 2.16 -5.00 22.01
C LEU A 172 3.34 -5.64 22.76
N ALA A 173 3.25 -5.76 24.09
CA ALA A 173 4.27 -6.38 24.93
C ALA A 173 4.48 -7.88 24.59
N ALA A 174 3.42 -8.55 24.14
CA ALA A 174 3.39 -9.98 23.86
C ALA A 174 3.58 -10.35 22.38
N ALA A 175 3.78 -9.37 21.49
CA ALA A 175 3.77 -9.58 20.04
C ALA A 175 4.88 -10.53 19.54
N ARG A 176 5.98 -10.65 20.30
CA ARG A 176 7.08 -11.61 20.05
C ARG A 176 7.09 -12.73 21.08
N THR A 177 7.90 -13.76 20.86
CA THR A 177 7.99 -14.88 21.82
C THR A 177 8.73 -14.51 23.12
N ASN A 178 9.61 -13.50 23.10
CA ASN A 178 10.38 -13.05 24.27
C ASN A 178 9.98 -11.63 24.68
N ASN A 179 10.29 -11.24 25.92
CA ASN A 179 10.20 -9.85 26.38
C ASN A 179 11.38 -9.04 25.82
N ASP A 180 11.34 -8.69 24.53
CA ASP A 180 12.39 -7.92 23.82
C ASP A 180 11.82 -6.69 23.08
N VAL A 181 10.60 -6.29 23.44
CA VAL A 181 9.90 -5.16 22.84
C VAL A 181 10.37 -3.86 23.51
N ILE A 182 11.20 -3.09 22.81
CA ILE A 182 11.71 -1.80 23.27
C ILE A 182 10.91 -0.66 22.65
N VAL A 183 10.47 0.27 23.48
CA VAL A 183 9.62 1.40 23.07
C VAL A 183 10.09 2.72 23.64
N THR A 184 9.72 3.81 22.97
CA THR A 184 9.65 5.15 23.56
C THR A 184 8.22 5.51 23.94
N LEU A 185 8.08 6.36 24.94
CA LEU A 185 6.79 6.90 25.38
C LEU A 185 6.76 8.42 25.15
N ASP A 186 5.75 8.88 24.40
CA ASP A 186 5.45 10.30 24.22
C ASP A 186 4.42 10.72 25.29
N ASN A 187 4.57 11.91 25.87
CA ASN A 187 3.64 12.49 26.87
C ASN A 187 3.36 11.59 28.09
N ALA A 188 4.34 10.79 28.50
CA ALA A 188 4.23 9.94 29.69
C ALA A 188 4.42 10.75 30.98
N GLU A 189 3.55 10.51 31.96
CA GLU A 189 3.57 11.15 33.28
C GLU A 189 3.77 10.10 34.36
N VAL A 190 4.62 10.42 35.35
CA VAL A 190 4.78 9.61 36.56
C VAL A 190 3.68 10.01 37.54
N VAL A 191 2.96 9.03 38.05
CA VAL A 191 1.99 9.19 39.12
C VAL A 191 2.49 8.42 40.32
N GLU A 192 2.68 9.14 41.42
CA GLU A 192 3.08 8.58 42.71
C GLU A 192 1.87 8.55 43.63
N THR A 193 1.61 7.39 44.22
CA THR A 193 0.69 7.24 45.36
C THR A 193 1.49 6.81 46.58
N GLU A 194 0.88 6.84 47.77
CA GLU A 194 1.54 6.48 49.04
C GLU A 194 2.27 5.13 49.01
N ASN A 195 1.84 4.19 48.14
CA ASN A 195 2.36 2.83 48.08
C ASN A 195 2.91 2.39 46.70
N LEU A 196 2.77 3.18 45.62
CA LEU A 196 3.16 2.75 44.27
C LEU A 196 3.46 3.93 43.33
N SER A 197 4.55 3.83 42.56
CA SER A 197 4.78 4.69 41.39
C SER A 197 4.41 3.96 40.10
N TYR A 198 3.65 4.59 39.23
CA TYR A 198 3.30 4.08 37.90
C TYR A 198 3.35 5.18 36.85
N ILE A 199 3.39 4.78 35.57
CA ILE A 199 3.44 5.69 34.43
C ILE A 199 2.11 5.65 33.69
N GLU A 200 1.56 6.82 33.38
CA GLU A 200 0.38 6.96 32.53
C GLU A 200 0.72 7.55 31.16
N ILE A 201 0.08 7.02 30.12
CA ILE A 201 0.23 7.46 28.72
C ILE A 201 -1.10 7.80 28.06
N ASP A 202 -1.08 8.76 27.14
CA ASP A 202 -2.23 9.15 26.31
C ASP A 202 -2.13 8.65 24.86
N ARG A 203 -1.00 8.02 24.52
CA ARG A 203 -0.66 7.54 23.17
C ARG A 203 -0.02 6.17 23.27
N GLU A 204 -0.26 5.34 22.25
CA GLU A 204 0.37 4.02 22.17
C GLU A 204 1.90 4.15 22.07
N PRO A 205 2.68 3.30 22.77
CA PRO A 205 4.13 3.30 22.69
C PRO A 205 4.67 3.11 21.26
N ILE A 206 5.80 3.73 20.95
CA ILE A 206 6.45 3.66 19.63
C ILE A 206 7.63 2.69 19.72
N LEU A 207 7.69 1.69 18.83
CA LEU A 207 8.81 0.76 18.77
C LEU A 207 10.09 1.48 18.33
N THR A 208 11.16 1.28 19.09
CA THR A 208 12.46 1.92 18.85
C THR A 208 13.61 0.92 18.91
N THR A 209 14.82 1.36 18.54
CA THR A 209 16.05 0.56 18.64
C THR A 209 17.12 1.36 19.37
N GLY A 210 17.86 0.71 20.27
CA GLY A 210 18.86 1.37 21.11
C GLY A 210 18.24 2.17 22.25
N ARG A 211 19.12 2.71 23.11
CA ARG A 211 18.78 3.65 24.19
C ARG A 211 19.29 5.04 23.87
N PHE A 212 20.44 5.10 23.21
CA PHE A 212 21.10 6.31 22.78
C PHE A 212 21.42 6.25 21.30
N TYR A 213 21.65 7.42 20.71
CA TYR A 213 22.12 7.55 19.34
C TYR A 213 23.15 8.68 19.23
N GLY A 214 24.04 8.56 18.25
CA GLY A 214 25.10 9.54 17.97
C GLY A 214 25.23 9.76 16.46
N LEU A 215 25.84 10.88 16.05
CA LEU A 215 26.13 11.20 14.66
C LEU A 215 27.64 11.08 14.40
N VAL A 216 28.02 10.14 13.55
CA VAL A 216 29.43 9.73 13.40
C VAL A 216 29.83 9.50 11.94
N ASP A 217 31.11 9.54 11.67
CA ASP A 217 31.73 8.95 10.48
C ASP A 217 32.44 7.65 10.84
N ILE A 218 32.34 6.63 9.98
CA ILE A 218 32.96 5.32 10.20
C ILE A 218 34.29 5.31 9.45
N ILE A 219 35.40 5.41 10.19
CA ILE A 219 36.73 5.61 9.59
C ILE A 219 37.28 4.31 9.02
N LYS A 220 37.33 3.26 9.85
CA LYS A 220 37.88 1.95 9.46
C LYS A 220 37.45 0.85 10.40
N GLN A 221 37.42 -0.37 9.89
CA GLN A 221 37.34 -1.58 10.70
C GLN A 221 38.72 -1.89 11.32
N ASN A 222 38.75 -2.17 12.63
CA ASN A 222 39.96 -2.60 13.31
C ASN A 222 40.11 -4.12 13.14
N ASN A 223 41.00 -4.54 12.24
CA ASN A 223 41.34 -5.95 12.03
C ASN A 223 42.43 -6.38 13.02
N ASN A 224 42.10 -6.53 14.31
CA ASN A 224 42.96 -7.31 15.20
C ASN A 224 42.76 -8.80 14.92
N GLN A 225 43.83 -9.60 15.01
CA GLN A 225 43.89 -11.01 14.60
C GLN A 225 42.91 -11.94 15.33
N ASP A 226 42.26 -11.47 16.40
CA ASP A 226 41.24 -12.22 17.13
C ASP A 226 39.84 -11.90 16.55
N ASN A 227 39.44 -12.69 15.55
CA ASN A 227 38.23 -12.55 14.72
C ASN A 227 36.87 -12.60 15.45
N SER A 228 36.82 -12.43 16.77
CA SER A 228 35.59 -12.62 17.56
C SER A 228 34.70 -11.37 17.66
N GLN A 229 35.25 -10.14 17.56
CA GLN A 229 34.48 -8.90 17.60
C GLN A 229 34.94 -7.88 16.56
N GLN A 230 34.04 -7.50 15.65
CA GLN A 230 34.32 -6.49 14.62
C GLN A 230 34.20 -5.08 15.18
N LEU A 231 35.30 -4.56 15.71
CA LEU A 231 35.39 -3.21 16.23
C LEU A 231 35.63 -2.20 15.10
N PHE A 232 35.03 -1.01 15.22
CA PHE A 232 35.14 0.08 14.27
C PHE A 232 35.67 1.32 14.98
N LYS A 233 36.65 1.97 14.36
CA LYS A 233 37.05 3.32 14.75
C LYS A 233 36.10 4.31 14.09
N ILE A 234 35.47 5.15 14.89
CA ILE A 234 34.57 6.21 14.44
C ILE A 234 35.08 7.58 14.85
N ARG A 235 34.51 8.61 14.22
CA ARG A 235 34.70 10.00 14.62
C ARG A 235 33.36 10.70 14.75
N HIS A 236 33.15 11.36 15.88
CA HIS A 236 31.90 12.05 16.16
C HIS A 236 31.78 13.37 15.39
N PHE A 237 30.55 13.76 15.09
CA PHE A 237 30.24 15.06 14.50
C PHE A 237 30.47 16.17 15.52
N ASN A 238 31.22 17.18 15.13
CA ASN A 238 31.46 18.38 15.90
C ASN A 238 30.46 19.47 15.50
N SER A 239 29.59 19.84 16.44
CA SER A 239 28.56 20.86 16.22
C SER A 239 29.12 22.28 16.04
N GLU A 240 30.32 22.57 16.55
CA GLU A 240 30.97 23.88 16.42
C GLU A 240 31.55 24.07 15.01
N SER A 241 32.31 23.08 14.53
CA SER A 241 32.93 23.10 13.19
C SER A 241 31.96 22.71 12.06
N ASN A 242 30.83 22.07 12.39
CA ASN A 242 29.91 21.42 11.46
C ASN A 242 30.55 20.31 10.60
N LYS A 243 31.55 19.59 11.13
CA LYS A 243 32.29 18.53 10.43
C LYS A 243 32.48 17.29 11.31
N PHE A 244 32.90 16.18 10.69
CA PHE A 244 33.37 15.00 11.40
C PHE A 244 34.85 15.18 11.79
N ASP A 245 35.10 16.08 12.72
CA ASP A 245 36.42 16.37 13.31
C ASP A 245 36.37 16.39 14.85
N GLY A 246 35.33 15.79 15.44
CA GLY A 246 35.18 15.64 16.90
C GLY A 246 35.94 14.44 17.46
N ASP A 247 35.54 14.03 18.67
CA ASP A 247 36.16 12.93 19.40
C ASP A 247 36.14 11.61 18.61
N GLU A 248 37.23 10.86 18.69
CA GLU A 248 37.32 9.51 18.12
C GLU A 248 37.01 8.45 19.19
N GLU A 249 36.29 7.40 18.79
CA GLU A 249 35.88 6.31 19.68
C GLU A 249 36.00 4.97 18.95
N THR A 250 36.22 3.89 19.70
CA THR A 250 36.10 2.53 19.18
C THR A 250 34.78 1.93 19.63
N ILE A 251 33.95 1.54 18.67
CA ILE A 251 32.63 0.98 18.89
C ILE A 251 32.53 -0.43 18.31
N TYR A 252 31.48 -1.17 18.69
CA TYR A 252 31.19 -2.48 18.14
C TYR A 252 29.98 -2.41 17.19
N ILE A 253 30.14 -2.85 15.94
CA ILE A 253 29.04 -3.01 14.98
C ILE A 253 28.89 -4.51 14.71
N PRO A 254 27.85 -5.18 15.26
CA PRO A 254 27.71 -6.63 15.13
C PRO A 254 27.40 -7.07 13.70
N GLN A 255 28.15 -8.06 13.20
CA GLN A 255 27.76 -8.82 12.01
C GLN A 255 26.63 -9.77 12.37
N GLN A 256 25.48 -9.61 11.72
CA GLN A 256 24.36 -10.54 11.90
C GLN A 256 24.64 -11.87 11.21
N ILE A 257 24.07 -12.94 11.75
CA ILE A 257 24.22 -14.28 11.19
C ILE A 257 23.33 -14.48 9.97
N ILE A 258 23.57 -15.55 9.22
CA ILE A 258 22.74 -15.92 8.07
C ILE A 258 21.46 -16.60 8.57
N ASP A 259 20.30 -16.17 8.07
CA ASP A 259 19.01 -16.81 8.36
C ASP A 259 18.55 -17.78 7.26
N THR A 260 17.31 -18.26 7.33
CA THR A 260 16.77 -19.25 6.39
C THR A 260 16.62 -18.73 4.95
N ARG A 261 16.75 -17.41 4.70
CA ARG A 261 16.88 -16.85 3.34
C ARG A 261 18.27 -17.12 2.74
N GLY A 262 19.20 -17.63 3.54
CA GLY A 262 20.59 -17.79 3.13
C GLY A 262 21.37 -16.47 3.08
N ILE A 263 20.84 -15.36 3.58
CA ILE A 263 21.54 -14.07 3.71
C ILE A 263 21.50 -13.57 5.15
N ALA A 264 22.45 -12.70 5.51
CA ALA A 264 22.34 -11.92 6.74
C ALA A 264 21.45 -10.68 6.50
N PRO A 265 20.61 -10.28 7.47
CA PRO A 265 19.73 -9.11 7.36
C PRO A 265 20.51 -7.79 7.29
N SER A 266 21.75 -7.77 7.76
CA SER A 266 22.73 -6.71 7.57
C SER A 266 24.14 -7.29 7.50
N THR A 267 25.06 -6.54 6.89
CA THR A 267 26.48 -6.89 6.88
C THR A 267 27.33 -5.66 7.14
N THR A 268 28.47 -5.87 7.78
CA THR A 268 29.49 -4.88 8.07
C THR A 268 30.59 -4.83 7.01
N ASN A 269 30.60 -5.79 6.08
CA ASN A 269 31.60 -5.88 5.02
C ASN A 269 31.68 -4.56 4.24
N LYS A 270 32.84 -3.91 4.20
CA LYS A 270 33.07 -2.63 3.50
C LYS A 270 32.11 -1.51 3.93
N LEU A 271 31.64 -1.51 5.17
CA LEU A 271 30.72 -0.49 5.67
C LEU A 271 31.36 0.91 5.68
N GLU A 272 32.65 0.99 5.98
CA GLU A 272 33.48 2.20 5.92
C GLU A 272 33.63 2.78 4.50
N GLU A 273 33.41 1.96 3.47
CA GLU A 273 33.45 2.42 2.06
C GLU A 273 32.11 3.06 1.62
N SER A 274 31.09 3.12 2.49
CA SER A 274 29.77 3.66 2.16
C SER A 274 29.76 5.19 2.13
N THR A 275 30.03 5.77 0.95
CA THR A 275 30.18 7.23 0.77
C THR A 275 28.87 8.01 0.61
N ALA A 276 27.77 7.36 0.21
CA ALA A 276 26.50 8.02 -0.05
C ALA A 276 25.83 8.63 1.19
N THR A 277 26.25 8.20 2.39
CA THR A 277 25.56 8.52 3.65
C THR A 277 25.96 9.87 4.25
N LYS A 278 27.18 10.35 3.93
CA LYS A 278 27.79 11.56 4.52
C LYS A 278 27.71 11.54 6.06
N GLY A 279 28.10 10.38 6.61
CA GLY A 279 27.99 10.05 8.02
C GLY A 279 26.75 9.21 8.34
N TRP A 280 26.74 8.67 9.54
CA TRP A 280 25.76 7.74 10.05
C TRP A 280 25.22 8.21 11.39
N TYR A 281 23.90 8.16 11.54
CA TYR A 281 23.32 8.02 12.86
C TYR A 281 23.48 6.57 13.31
N ILE A 282 24.15 6.37 14.45
CA ILE A 282 24.30 5.06 15.11
C ILE A 282 23.36 5.00 16.30
N TYR A 283 22.57 3.93 16.43
CA TYR A 283 21.65 3.73 17.56
C TYR A 283 22.07 2.49 18.33
N GLY A 284 22.13 2.57 19.65
CA GLY A 284 22.64 1.48 20.49
C GLY A 284 22.71 1.82 21.96
N ALA A 285 23.58 1.08 22.66
CA ALA A 285 23.92 1.29 24.06
C ALA A 285 25.28 0.63 24.35
N LYS A 286 25.90 1.00 25.48
CA LYS A 286 27.12 0.34 25.95
C LYS A 286 26.81 -1.08 26.42
N ASN A 287 27.72 -2.00 26.10
CA ASN A 287 27.73 -3.37 26.63
C ASN A 287 28.36 -3.42 28.03
N GLN A 288 28.51 -4.63 28.58
CA GLN A 288 29.14 -4.84 29.90
C GLN A 288 30.59 -4.37 29.99
N GLN A 289 31.32 -4.34 28.87
CA GLN A 289 32.68 -3.83 28.75
C GLN A 289 32.75 -2.31 28.56
N GLY A 290 31.60 -1.62 28.56
CA GLY A 290 31.53 -0.17 28.33
C GLY A 290 31.68 0.27 26.87
N ILE A 291 31.75 -0.67 25.92
CA ILE A 291 31.87 -0.39 24.48
C ILE A 291 30.48 -0.12 23.91
N PHE A 292 30.31 1.01 23.20
CA PHE A 292 29.06 1.30 22.50
C PHE A 292 28.81 0.27 21.40
N THR A 293 27.71 -0.49 21.52
CA THR A 293 27.34 -1.52 20.57
C THR A 293 26.16 -1.04 19.73
N VAL A 294 26.35 -1.02 18.41
CA VAL A 294 25.36 -0.54 17.45
C VAL A 294 24.30 -1.60 17.21
N GLN A 295 23.05 -1.17 17.20
CA GLN A 295 21.85 -1.99 16.95
C GLN A 295 21.08 -1.51 15.72
N ALA A 296 21.23 -0.24 15.31
CA ALA A 296 20.71 0.28 14.06
C ALA A 296 21.61 1.36 13.45
N LEU A 297 21.57 1.47 12.12
CA LEU A 297 22.26 2.48 11.33
C LEU A 297 21.27 3.28 10.49
N ALA A 298 21.43 4.60 10.41
CA ALA A 298 20.64 5.44 9.52
C ALA A 298 21.53 6.45 8.76
N PRO A 299 21.40 6.59 7.42
CA PRO A 299 22.22 7.52 6.65
C PRO A 299 21.86 8.97 6.99
N HIS A 300 22.80 9.76 7.50
CA HIS A 300 22.54 11.15 7.89
C HIS A 300 22.05 12.01 6.72
N ALA A 301 22.64 11.83 5.53
CA ALA A 301 22.24 12.56 4.33
C ALA A 301 20.77 12.36 3.93
N LEU A 302 20.13 11.25 4.31
CA LEU A 302 18.76 10.92 3.90
C LEU A 302 17.72 11.88 4.51
N PHE A 303 17.92 12.28 5.76
CA PHE A 303 16.94 13.06 6.53
C PHE A 303 17.08 14.57 6.35
N GLN A 304 18.21 15.02 5.78
CA GLN A 304 18.43 16.43 5.51
C GLN A 304 17.41 16.97 4.52
N LEU A 305 16.87 18.16 4.81
CA LEU A 305 16.00 18.93 3.92
C LEU A 305 16.79 19.54 2.75
N LYS A 306 17.46 18.71 1.96
CA LYS A 306 18.22 19.08 0.78
C LYS A 306 17.98 18.04 -0.31
N PRO A 307 17.15 18.34 -1.32
CA PRO A 307 16.91 17.42 -2.43
C PRO A 307 18.12 17.44 -3.37
N ASP A 308 18.37 16.30 -4.01
CA ASP A 308 19.38 16.17 -5.07
C ASP A 308 18.82 16.69 -6.41
N ALA A 309 17.49 16.60 -6.62
CA ALA A 309 16.79 17.14 -7.77
C ALA A 309 15.46 17.81 -7.39
N ILE A 310 15.09 18.89 -8.08
CA ILE A 310 13.78 19.55 -7.94
C ILE A 310 13.09 19.56 -9.31
N ILE A 311 11.88 19.00 -9.36
CA ILE A 311 11.04 18.91 -10.56
C ILE A 311 9.84 19.84 -10.40
N THR A 312 9.75 20.84 -11.27
CA THR A 312 8.69 21.85 -11.25
C THR A 312 7.72 21.71 -12.41
N GLU A 313 8.22 21.28 -13.58
CA GLU A 313 7.42 21.14 -14.78
C GLU A 313 6.46 19.94 -14.70
N THR A 314 5.19 20.17 -15.07
CA THR A 314 4.14 19.14 -15.08
C THR A 314 4.54 17.91 -15.91
N LYS A 315 5.11 18.09 -17.10
CA LYS A 315 5.51 16.98 -17.98
C LYS A 315 6.67 16.18 -17.40
N ALA A 316 7.64 16.85 -16.79
CA ALA A 316 8.76 16.20 -16.11
C ALA A 316 8.28 15.42 -14.88
N ALA A 317 7.38 15.99 -14.07
CA ALA A 317 6.77 15.32 -12.92
C ALA A 317 5.99 14.06 -13.33
N GLN A 318 5.17 14.15 -14.40
CA GLN A 318 4.46 13.00 -14.95
C GLN A 318 5.42 11.89 -15.41
N ASN A 319 6.53 12.25 -16.04
CA ASN A 319 7.53 11.28 -16.48
C ASN A 319 8.25 10.64 -15.28
N TYR A 320 8.56 11.41 -14.24
CA TYR A 320 9.18 10.92 -13.02
C TYR A 320 8.28 9.93 -12.27
N LEU A 321 6.99 10.28 -12.08
CA LEU A 321 6.01 9.42 -11.41
C LEU A 321 5.83 8.05 -12.09
N LYS A 322 6.17 7.92 -13.38
CA LYS A 322 6.16 6.62 -14.09
C LYS A 322 7.46 5.82 -13.92
N LYS A 323 8.55 6.48 -13.53
CA LYS A 323 9.91 5.94 -13.64
C LYS A 323 10.68 5.89 -12.33
N TYR A 324 10.20 6.47 -11.23
CA TYR A 324 10.97 6.58 -9.99
C TYR A 324 11.38 5.22 -9.39
N TRP A 325 10.67 4.14 -9.73
CA TRP A 325 11.04 2.75 -9.39
C TRP A 325 11.87 2.03 -10.48
N GLN A 326 12.41 2.73 -11.47
CA GLN A 326 13.37 2.16 -12.40
C GLN A 326 14.72 2.05 -11.69
N ILE A 327 15.05 0.82 -11.29
CA ILE A 327 16.27 0.50 -10.55
C ILE A 327 17.21 -0.30 -11.46
N ASN A 328 18.47 0.09 -11.46
CA ASN A 328 19.58 -0.64 -12.06
C ASN A 328 20.42 -1.32 -10.96
N PRO A 329 21.08 -2.45 -11.25
CA PRO A 329 22.01 -3.07 -10.31
C PRO A 329 23.13 -2.13 -9.81
N SER A 330 23.52 -1.15 -10.63
CA SER A 330 24.51 -0.11 -10.29
C SER A 330 24.04 0.87 -9.22
N ASP A 331 22.72 0.98 -8.99
CA ASP A 331 22.18 1.91 -7.98
C ASP A 331 22.43 1.39 -6.55
N LYS A 332 22.86 0.13 -6.42
CA LYS A 332 23.15 -0.49 -5.13
C LYS A 332 24.15 0.34 -4.31
N GLY A 333 23.86 0.48 -3.02
CA GLY A 333 24.67 1.25 -2.07
C GLY A 333 24.43 2.76 -2.15
N THR A 334 23.53 3.23 -3.02
CA THR A 334 23.21 4.65 -3.17
C THR A 334 21.89 5.03 -2.53
N LEU A 335 21.72 6.34 -2.31
CA LEU A 335 20.45 6.96 -1.92
C LEU A 335 20.22 8.20 -2.78
N THR A 336 18.95 8.54 -3.03
CA THR A 336 18.57 9.73 -3.80
C THR A 336 17.37 10.43 -3.19
N LYS A 337 17.31 11.75 -3.36
CA LYS A 337 16.24 12.61 -2.86
C LYS A 337 15.72 13.51 -3.97
N THR A 338 14.44 13.38 -4.33
CA THR A 338 13.82 14.20 -5.38
C THR A 338 12.59 14.91 -4.85
N LEU A 339 12.50 16.22 -5.08
CA LEU A 339 11.31 17.01 -4.74
C LEU A 339 10.51 17.34 -6.00
N ILE A 340 9.25 16.92 -6.06
CA ILE A 340 8.27 17.44 -7.02
C ILE A 340 7.50 18.57 -6.35
N ASP A 341 7.61 19.77 -6.91
CA ASP A 341 6.90 20.96 -6.43
C ASP A 341 6.47 21.82 -7.63
N SER A 342 5.20 21.70 -8.00
CA SER A 342 4.60 22.43 -9.13
C SER A 342 4.25 23.89 -8.81
N THR A 343 4.59 24.41 -7.63
CA THR A 343 4.34 25.81 -7.27
C THR A 343 5.34 26.76 -7.95
N SER A 344 4.88 27.95 -8.33
CA SER A 344 5.64 28.97 -9.07
C SER A 344 6.77 29.66 -8.27
N ALA A 345 7.11 29.17 -7.08
CA ALA A 345 8.17 29.77 -6.23
C ALA A 345 9.57 29.63 -6.87
N LYS A 346 10.58 30.38 -6.41
CA LYS A 346 11.99 30.12 -6.76
C LYS A 346 12.52 28.90 -5.97
N SER A 347 13.53 28.18 -6.48
CA SER A 347 14.03 26.90 -5.92
C SER A 347 14.44 26.98 -4.44
N GLU A 348 15.18 28.00 -4.03
CA GLU A 348 15.60 28.20 -2.63
C GLU A 348 14.42 28.43 -1.68
N TYR A 349 13.33 29.03 -2.16
CA TYR A 349 12.12 29.27 -1.37
C TYR A 349 11.24 28.03 -1.21
N ARG A 350 11.45 26.97 -2.01
CA ARG A 350 10.60 25.76 -1.95
C ARG A 350 10.91 24.88 -0.74
N VAL A 351 12.18 24.82 -0.37
CA VAL A 351 12.68 24.04 0.76
C VAL A 351 12.55 24.82 2.08
N SER A 352 12.77 26.15 2.05
CA SER A 352 12.61 27.00 3.24
C SER A 352 11.18 27.12 3.77
N GLN A 353 10.19 26.60 3.03
CA GLN A 353 8.80 26.48 3.50
C GLN A 353 8.57 25.35 4.51
N TRP A 354 9.57 24.51 4.78
CA TRP A 354 9.51 23.55 5.88
C TRP A 354 9.94 24.21 7.17
N ARG A 355 9.07 24.14 8.18
CA ARG A 355 9.30 24.68 9.52
C ARG A 355 9.30 23.56 10.53
N GLU A 356 9.98 23.78 11.64
CA GLU A 356 9.94 22.88 12.79
C GLU A 356 8.49 22.63 13.23
N GLY A 357 8.13 21.37 13.46
CA GLY A 357 6.77 20.91 13.74
C GLY A 357 5.87 20.70 12.52
N ASP A 358 6.31 21.03 11.29
CA ASP A 358 5.54 20.68 10.09
C ASP A 358 5.41 19.16 9.95
N LYS A 359 4.21 18.70 9.59
CA LYS A 359 3.90 17.29 9.38
C LYS A 359 3.55 16.97 7.93
N ALA A 360 3.93 15.76 7.53
CA ALA A 360 3.64 15.18 6.22
C ALA A 360 3.29 13.69 6.34
N ILE A 361 2.53 13.19 5.36
CA ILE A 361 2.18 11.77 5.29
C ILE A 361 3.28 11.03 4.53
N ILE A 362 3.62 9.83 4.96
CA ILE A 362 4.54 8.93 4.27
C ILE A 362 3.75 7.86 3.52
N LEU A 363 4.12 7.62 2.27
CA LEU A 363 3.77 6.42 1.51
C LEU A 363 5.03 5.57 1.34
N ASN A 364 5.22 4.59 2.22
CA ASN A 364 6.38 3.70 2.23
C ASN A 364 6.11 2.46 1.38
N VAL A 365 7.05 2.12 0.49
CA VAL A 365 7.08 0.81 -0.16
C VAL A 365 8.52 0.32 -0.26
N PHE A 366 8.74 -0.96 0.02
CA PHE A 366 9.99 -1.65 -0.32
C PHE A 366 9.83 -2.61 -1.50
N GLY A 367 10.93 -2.86 -2.21
CA GLY A 367 11.04 -3.82 -3.29
C GLY A 367 11.61 -5.18 -2.89
N GLY A 368 12.02 -5.94 -3.90
CA GLY A 368 12.49 -7.30 -3.74
C GLY A 368 14.00 -7.46 -3.59
N ILE A 369 14.40 -8.68 -3.22
CA ILE A 369 15.80 -9.13 -3.19
C ILE A 369 16.08 -9.95 -4.44
N GLY A 370 16.97 -9.47 -5.31
CA GLY A 370 17.43 -10.20 -6.49
C GLY A 370 18.84 -10.76 -6.33
N GLY A 371 19.41 -11.27 -7.42
CA GLY A 371 20.81 -11.72 -7.48
C GLY A 371 20.94 -13.24 -7.33
N LYS A 372 22.13 -13.71 -6.95
CA LYS A 372 22.38 -15.16 -6.74
C LYS A 372 21.57 -15.73 -5.58
N LYS A 373 21.21 -14.89 -4.61
CA LYS A 373 20.32 -15.20 -3.49
C LYS A 373 19.01 -14.43 -3.60
N ALA A 374 18.43 -14.42 -4.79
CA ALA A 374 17.11 -13.83 -5.00
C ALA A 374 16.07 -14.53 -4.13
N GLU A 375 15.10 -13.77 -3.64
CA GLU A 375 13.98 -14.34 -2.89
C GLU A 375 13.03 -15.11 -3.82
N SER A 376 12.34 -16.10 -3.27
CA SER A 376 11.24 -16.74 -3.97
C SER A 376 10.07 -15.76 -4.14
N LEU A 377 9.39 -15.86 -5.27
CA LEU A 377 8.22 -15.02 -5.53
C LEU A 377 7.00 -15.62 -4.84
N GLY A 378 6.40 -14.87 -3.92
CA GLY A 378 5.14 -15.28 -3.26
C GLY A 378 3.94 -15.27 -4.20
N VAL A 379 3.98 -14.45 -5.25
CA VAL A 379 2.97 -14.41 -6.33
C VAL A 379 3.70 -14.63 -7.66
N PRO A 380 3.22 -15.54 -8.53
CA PRO A 380 3.87 -15.82 -9.81
C PRO A 380 4.18 -14.54 -10.58
N LYS A 381 5.45 -14.40 -11.00
CA LYS A 381 5.95 -13.29 -11.82
C LYS A 381 5.64 -11.89 -11.24
N THR A 382 5.60 -11.77 -9.92
CA THR A 382 5.29 -10.51 -9.21
C THR A 382 6.23 -10.32 -8.02
N ILE A 383 6.84 -9.14 -7.91
CA ILE A 383 7.57 -8.68 -6.73
C ILE A 383 6.62 -7.83 -5.91
N THR A 384 6.05 -8.39 -4.85
CA THR A 384 4.95 -7.76 -4.12
C THR A 384 5.39 -6.53 -3.32
N GLY A 385 6.48 -6.66 -2.55
CA GLY A 385 6.86 -5.66 -1.56
C GLY A 385 5.91 -5.60 -0.37
N HIS A 386 5.95 -4.50 0.37
CA HIS A 386 5.01 -4.16 1.45
C HIS A 386 4.72 -2.66 1.40
N PHE A 387 3.54 -2.26 1.87
CA PHE A 387 3.15 -0.86 1.94
C PHE A 387 2.87 -0.47 3.39
N ALA A 388 3.30 0.72 3.77
CA ALA A 388 2.88 1.34 5.02
C ALA A 388 2.60 2.83 4.85
N PHE A 389 1.61 3.33 5.60
CA PHE A 389 1.51 4.75 5.88
C PHE A 389 2.48 5.13 7.00
N GLY A 390 2.83 6.41 7.07
CA GLY A 390 3.61 6.96 8.17
C GLY A 390 3.43 8.45 8.29
N VAL A 391 4.17 9.04 9.21
CA VAL A 391 4.23 10.48 9.42
C VAL A 391 5.69 10.91 9.43
N ALA A 392 5.99 11.95 8.66
CA ALA A 392 7.21 12.72 8.82
C ALA A 392 6.92 14.00 9.58
N GLU A 393 7.74 14.30 10.56
CA GLU A 393 7.75 15.56 11.29
C GLU A 393 9.10 16.26 11.07
N ILE A 394 9.07 17.58 10.89
CA ILE A 394 10.30 18.36 10.82
C ILE A 394 10.77 18.67 12.23
N ILE A 395 11.94 18.15 12.58
CA ILE A 395 12.58 18.41 13.87
C ILE A 395 13.88 19.18 13.67
N ARG A 396 14.39 19.77 14.75
CA ARG A 396 15.75 20.30 14.79
C ARG A 396 16.71 19.26 15.35
N SER A 397 17.70 18.89 14.56
CA SER A 397 18.74 17.95 14.98
C SER A 397 19.48 18.47 16.22
N PRO A 398 19.61 17.68 17.30
CA PRO A 398 20.39 18.09 18.46
C PRO A 398 21.89 18.19 18.15
N PHE A 399 22.39 17.46 17.15
CA PHE A 399 23.79 17.47 16.73
C PHE A 399 24.10 18.63 15.76
N THR A 400 23.36 18.72 14.66
CA THR A 400 23.69 19.67 13.58
C THR A 400 22.99 21.02 13.73
N LYS A 401 22.01 21.14 14.64
CA LYS A 401 21.10 22.30 14.82
C LYS A 401 20.28 22.68 13.58
N LYS A 402 20.35 21.88 12.51
CA LYS A 402 19.62 22.04 11.25
C LYS A 402 18.31 21.25 11.31
N LEU A 403 17.36 21.64 10.43
CA LEU A 403 16.09 20.94 10.29
C LEU A 403 16.26 19.63 9.51
N GLU A 404 15.60 18.57 9.97
CA GLU A 404 15.61 17.24 9.36
C GLU A 404 14.25 16.54 9.49
N PHE A 405 14.04 15.50 8.68
CA PHE A 405 12.87 14.63 8.79
C PHE A 405 13.03 13.62 9.94
N ASP A 406 12.14 13.66 10.92
CA ASP A 406 11.86 12.52 11.81
C ASP A 406 10.73 11.69 11.20
N ILE A 407 10.99 10.41 10.92
CA ILE A 407 10.05 9.54 10.19
C ILE A 407 9.59 8.40 11.09
N LYS A 408 8.27 8.24 11.19
CA LYS A 408 7.61 7.15 11.90
C LYS A 408 6.68 6.41 10.96
N TYR A 409 6.73 5.08 10.99
CA TYR A 409 5.89 4.22 10.16
C TYR A 409 4.76 3.60 10.99
N HIS A 410 3.54 3.60 10.48
CA HIS A 410 2.41 2.88 11.06
C HIS A 410 2.25 1.55 10.32
N GLN A 411 2.89 0.52 10.86
CA GLN A 411 2.99 -0.78 10.21
C GLN A 411 1.75 -1.62 10.51
N VAL A 412 0.80 -1.68 9.57
CA VAL A 412 -0.21 -2.74 9.51
C VAL A 412 0.44 -3.94 8.84
N TYR A 413 1.18 -4.73 9.62
CA TYR A 413 2.07 -5.78 9.09
C TYR A 413 1.61 -7.15 9.59
N ALA A 414 1.33 -8.06 8.66
CA ALA A 414 1.06 -9.45 8.99
C ALA A 414 2.20 -10.11 9.77
N HIS A 415 1.88 -11.18 10.49
CA HIS A 415 2.88 -11.97 11.17
C HIS A 415 3.89 -12.51 10.17
N ASN A 416 5.17 -12.44 10.51
CA ASN A 416 6.28 -12.69 9.59
C ASN A 416 7.45 -13.39 10.29
N PRO A 417 8.38 -14.01 9.53
CA PRO A 417 9.54 -14.70 10.11
C PRO A 417 10.52 -13.79 10.85
N ASP A 418 10.61 -12.51 10.48
CA ASP A 418 11.55 -11.53 11.07
C ASP A 418 11.05 -10.96 12.42
N GLY A 419 9.81 -11.26 12.82
CA GLY A 419 9.21 -10.75 14.05
C GLY A 419 9.00 -9.22 14.01
N ILE A 420 8.74 -8.66 12.84
CA ILE A 420 8.27 -7.27 12.69
C ILE A 420 6.84 -7.21 13.24
N ILE A 421 6.59 -6.27 14.13
CA ILE A 421 5.33 -6.17 14.88
C ILE A 421 4.41 -5.20 14.14
N SER A 422 3.09 -5.42 14.19
CA SER A 422 2.16 -4.38 13.75
C SER A 422 2.03 -3.29 14.80
N ALA A 423 2.73 -2.16 14.62
CA ALA A 423 2.73 -1.03 15.53
C ALA A 423 3.30 0.23 14.85
N THR A 424 3.43 1.32 15.62
CA THR A 424 4.21 2.49 15.16
C THR A 424 5.70 2.23 15.40
N HIS A 425 6.53 2.40 14.38
CA HIS A 425 7.99 2.23 14.45
C HIS A 425 8.70 3.54 14.17
N THR A 426 9.79 3.82 14.87
CA THR A 426 10.78 4.80 14.41
C THR A 426 11.45 4.31 13.13
N TRP A 427 12.00 5.23 12.34
CA TRP A 427 12.77 4.88 11.14
C TRP A 427 13.89 3.89 11.46
N ALA A 428 14.67 4.16 12.51
CA ALA A 428 15.77 3.31 12.94
C ALA A 428 15.31 1.88 13.28
N ASN A 429 14.11 1.69 13.83
CA ASN A 429 13.60 0.35 14.16
C ASN A 429 13.10 -0.43 12.94
N TYR A 430 12.39 0.21 12.02
CA TYR A 430 11.83 -0.49 10.86
C TYR A 430 12.81 -0.63 9.69
N MET A 431 13.63 0.40 9.46
CA MET A 431 14.56 0.46 8.33
C MET A 431 15.99 0.13 8.74
N GLY A 432 16.51 0.83 9.75
CA GLY A 432 17.94 0.81 10.10
C GLY A 432 18.40 -0.33 11.01
N ASN A 433 17.47 -1.11 11.58
CA ASN A 433 17.78 -2.12 12.57
C ASN A 433 18.64 -3.24 11.96
N LEU A 434 19.78 -3.53 12.56
CA LEU A 434 20.72 -4.51 12.01
C LEU A 434 20.10 -5.91 11.92
N GLN A 435 19.28 -6.29 12.90
CA GLN A 435 18.67 -7.61 13.02
C GLN A 435 17.52 -7.85 12.03
N ARG A 436 16.72 -6.83 11.73
CA ARG A 436 15.43 -7.02 11.02
C ARG A 436 15.02 -5.87 10.08
N GLY A 437 15.85 -4.85 9.94
CA GLY A 437 15.56 -3.66 9.15
C GLY A 437 15.74 -3.89 7.65
N TRP A 438 14.99 -3.16 6.83
CA TRP A 438 14.98 -3.35 5.38
C TRP A 438 16.04 -2.56 4.60
N LEU A 439 16.71 -1.59 5.22
CA LEU A 439 17.68 -0.70 4.56
C LEU A 439 18.77 -1.45 3.78
N PHE A 440 19.28 -2.53 4.37
CA PHE A 440 20.47 -3.23 3.89
C PHE A 440 20.19 -4.22 2.76
N THR A 441 18.97 -4.77 2.72
CA THR A 441 18.63 -5.91 1.87
C THR A 441 17.62 -5.58 0.78
N ARG A 442 16.86 -4.50 0.90
CA ARG A 442 15.82 -4.13 -0.06
C ARG A 442 15.98 -2.69 -0.56
N PRO A 443 15.57 -2.39 -1.80
CA PRO A 443 15.36 -1.01 -2.20
C PRO A 443 14.06 -0.47 -1.60
N VAL A 444 14.05 0.79 -1.19
CA VAL A 444 12.89 1.43 -0.55
C VAL A 444 12.64 2.80 -1.17
N VAL A 445 11.36 3.15 -1.30
CA VAL A 445 10.93 4.50 -1.63
C VAL A 445 9.93 4.97 -0.57
N ASP A 446 10.31 6.01 0.15
CA ASP A 446 9.41 6.82 0.97
C ASP A 446 8.98 8.05 0.17
N ILE A 447 7.66 8.22 -0.01
CA ILE A 447 7.11 9.46 -0.60
C ILE A 447 6.53 10.30 0.54
N ILE A 448 7.19 11.41 0.84
CA ILE A 448 6.73 12.41 1.80
C ILE A 448 5.78 13.36 1.11
N VAL A 449 4.52 13.33 1.53
CA VAL A 449 3.43 14.12 0.97
C VAL A 449 3.14 15.31 1.88
N LYS A 450 3.63 16.49 1.51
CA LYS A 450 3.25 17.74 2.19
C LYS A 450 1.94 18.24 1.62
N PHE A 451 0.86 18.07 2.39
CA PHE A 451 -0.48 18.47 1.97
C PHE A 451 -1.29 19.00 3.17
N ALA A 452 -1.28 20.33 3.31
CA ALA A 452 -1.91 21.04 4.42
C ALA A 452 -3.39 20.67 4.69
N PRO A 453 -4.23 20.37 3.67
CA PRO A 453 -5.60 19.95 3.93
C PRO A 453 -5.75 18.70 4.81
N VAL A 454 -4.74 17.85 4.89
CA VAL A 454 -4.76 16.65 5.75
C VAL A 454 -3.89 16.84 6.99
N THR A 455 -2.77 17.53 6.89
CA THR A 455 -1.76 17.58 7.96
C THR A 455 -1.96 18.72 8.96
N GLN A 456 -2.83 19.68 8.68
CA GLN A 456 -3.14 20.80 9.58
C GLN A 456 -4.55 20.70 10.16
N ASP A 457 -4.69 21.11 11.41
CA ASP A 457 -5.95 21.14 12.13
C ASP A 457 -6.89 22.25 11.61
N TYR A 458 -8.19 21.98 11.66
CA TYR A 458 -9.27 22.94 11.36
C TYR A 458 -9.90 23.40 12.67
N LYS A 459 -10.00 24.71 12.86
CA LYS A 459 -10.58 25.33 14.05
C LYS A 459 -11.89 26.06 13.68
N PHE A 460 -13.02 25.48 14.05
CA PHE A 460 -14.36 26.05 13.90
C PHE A 460 -14.79 26.58 15.26
N ASP A 461 -14.36 27.81 15.58
CA ASP A 461 -14.45 28.40 16.92
C ASP A 461 -13.79 27.48 17.98
N ASN A 462 -14.57 27.00 18.96
CA ASN A 462 -14.10 26.11 20.02
C ASN A 462 -14.00 24.63 19.59
N ILE A 463 -14.29 24.30 18.33
CA ILE A 463 -14.28 22.92 17.82
C ILE A 463 -13.05 22.72 16.93
N THR A 464 -12.19 21.77 17.29
CA THR A 464 -11.03 21.40 16.48
C THR A 464 -11.24 20.04 15.80
N ILE A 465 -10.99 19.99 14.49
CA ILE A 465 -10.95 18.76 13.69
C ILE A 465 -9.53 18.53 13.19
N SER A 466 -8.97 17.37 13.51
CA SER A 466 -7.61 16.97 13.15
C SER A 466 -7.62 15.74 12.24
N PRO A 467 -7.55 15.89 10.89
CA PRO A 467 -7.62 14.75 9.99
C PRO A 467 -6.49 13.75 10.19
N LEU A 468 -5.26 14.22 10.34
CA LEU A 468 -4.09 13.37 10.58
C LEU A 468 -4.24 12.56 11.87
N THR A 469 -4.64 13.19 12.97
CA THR A 469 -4.87 12.52 14.26
C THR A 469 -5.94 11.43 14.16
N GLU A 470 -7.04 11.69 13.46
CA GLU A 470 -8.07 10.67 13.25
C GLU A 470 -7.55 9.52 12.37
N PHE A 471 -6.77 9.81 11.34
CA PHE A 471 -6.17 8.79 10.49
C PHE A 471 -5.18 7.90 11.26
N GLU A 472 -4.27 8.50 12.03
CA GLU A 472 -3.38 7.76 12.93
C GLU A 472 -4.14 6.89 13.93
N ARG A 473 -5.28 7.37 14.44
CA ARG A 473 -6.15 6.60 15.35
C ARG A 473 -6.68 5.34 14.66
N GLN A 474 -7.19 5.46 13.42
CA GLN A 474 -7.68 4.32 12.65
C GLN A 474 -6.57 3.31 12.33
N LEU A 475 -5.38 3.80 12.01
CA LEU A 475 -4.22 2.94 11.81
C LEU A 475 -3.86 2.19 13.11
N LYS A 476 -3.87 2.85 14.27
CA LYS A 476 -3.59 2.21 15.57
C LYS A 476 -4.60 1.13 15.92
N ILE A 477 -5.88 1.36 15.66
CA ILE A 477 -6.93 0.33 15.77
C ILE A 477 -6.59 -0.87 14.89
N MET A 478 -6.28 -0.63 13.62
CA MET A 478 -5.96 -1.72 12.69
C MET A 478 -4.70 -2.48 13.11
N MET A 479 -3.68 -1.78 13.59
CA MET A 479 -2.45 -2.39 14.09
C MET A 479 -2.70 -3.27 15.31
N ALA A 480 -3.51 -2.82 16.28
CA ALA A 480 -3.89 -3.60 17.45
C ALA A 480 -4.63 -4.89 17.05
N ARG A 481 -5.57 -4.81 16.11
CA ARG A 481 -6.28 -5.96 15.53
C ARG A 481 -5.35 -6.94 14.85
N TYR A 482 -4.37 -6.44 14.09
CA TYR A 482 -3.35 -7.24 13.42
C TYR A 482 -2.47 -8.01 14.40
N ARG A 483 -2.05 -7.39 15.51
CA ARG A 483 -1.22 -8.03 16.53
C ARG A 483 -1.85 -9.27 17.15
N VAL A 484 -3.17 -9.34 17.20
CA VAL A 484 -3.91 -10.49 17.78
C VAL A 484 -4.65 -11.34 16.74
N GLY A 485 -4.57 -10.97 15.46
CA GLY A 485 -5.28 -11.67 14.39
C GLY A 485 -6.80 -11.67 14.55
N ASP A 486 -7.37 -10.58 15.07
CA ASP A 486 -8.78 -10.49 15.48
C ASP A 486 -9.23 -11.65 16.40
N GLY A 487 -8.33 -12.10 17.29
CA GLY A 487 -8.58 -13.13 18.29
C GLY A 487 -8.11 -14.54 17.89
N THR A 488 -7.77 -14.76 16.62
CA THR A 488 -7.24 -16.07 16.17
C THR A 488 -5.75 -16.28 16.47
N GLY A 489 -5.06 -15.23 16.94
CA GLY A 489 -3.61 -15.20 17.10
C GLY A 489 -2.84 -15.09 15.78
N SER A 490 -3.53 -14.95 14.65
CA SER A 490 -2.91 -14.93 13.33
C SER A 490 -3.52 -13.86 12.41
N ALA A 491 -2.66 -12.98 11.92
CA ALA A 491 -2.91 -12.12 10.77
C ALA A 491 -1.93 -12.55 9.69
N THR A 492 -2.44 -13.17 8.62
CA THR A 492 -1.68 -13.66 7.47
C THR A 492 -2.21 -13.01 6.19
N VAL A 493 -1.32 -12.86 5.21
CA VAL A 493 -1.68 -12.32 3.90
C VAL A 493 -2.30 -13.44 3.07
N THR A 494 -3.46 -13.16 2.47
CA THR A 494 -4.15 -14.03 1.51
C THR A 494 -4.45 -13.23 0.24
N PRO A 495 -4.90 -13.85 -0.86
CA PRO A 495 -5.37 -13.11 -2.03
C PRO A 495 -6.51 -12.10 -1.74
N ALA A 496 -7.27 -12.30 -0.65
CA ALA A 496 -8.38 -11.44 -0.24
C ALA A 496 -8.04 -10.46 0.91
N THR A 497 -6.95 -10.70 1.63
CA THR A 497 -6.51 -9.90 2.78
C THR A 497 -5.02 -9.55 2.63
N SER A 498 -4.73 -8.26 2.42
CA SER A 498 -3.37 -7.75 2.33
C SER A 498 -3.19 -6.52 3.22
N CYS A 499 -1.96 -6.33 3.70
CA CYS A 499 -1.58 -5.21 4.55
C CYS A 499 -1.98 -3.83 3.98
N ILE A 500 -1.94 -3.68 2.66
CA ILE A 500 -2.32 -2.45 1.98
C ILE A 500 -3.83 -2.25 1.92
N GLN A 501 -4.64 -3.30 1.74
CA GLN A 501 -6.10 -3.21 1.81
C GLN A 501 -6.54 -2.74 3.21
N ASP A 502 -5.95 -3.29 4.26
CA ASP A 502 -6.35 -2.96 5.63
C ASP A 502 -5.81 -1.59 6.10
N SER A 503 -4.62 -1.20 5.62
CA SER A 503 -4.14 0.18 5.74
C SER A 503 -5.07 1.17 5.03
N SER A 504 -5.59 0.77 3.87
CA SER A 504 -6.54 1.57 3.09
C SER A 504 -7.93 1.63 3.73
N GLN A 505 -8.35 0.56 4.42
CA GLN A 505 -9.55 0.56 5.24
C GLN A 505 -9.46 1.59 6.37
N ALA A 506 -8.31 1.70 7.04
CA ALA A 506 -8.10 2.71 8.07
C ALA A 506 -8.24 4.14 7.50
N LEU A 507 -7.74 4.38 6.29
CA LEU A 507 -7.92 5.65 5.58
C LEU A 507 -9.39 5.92 5.26
N TYR A 508 -10.10 4.92 4.75
CA TYR A 508 -11.54 5.03 4.47
C TYR A 508 -12.36 5.32 5.73
N ALA A 509 -12.10 4.61 6.82
CA ALA A 509 -12.76 4.83 8.11
C ALA A 509 -12.51 6.25 8.64
N ALA A 510 -11.29 6.76 8.53
CA ALA A 510 -10.96 8.12 8.94
C ALA A 510 -11.76 9.16 8.15
N ILE A 511 -11.86 8.99 6.83
CA ILE A 511 -12.67 9.86 5.96
C ILE A 511 -14.13 9.87 6.39
N LYS A 512 -14.72 8.69 6.63
CA LYS A 512 -16.13 8.58 7.04
C LYS A 512 -16.41 9.22 8.39
N ILE A 513 -15.56 8.96 9.39
CA ILE A 513 -15.72 9.52 10.73
C ILE A 513 -15.59 11.04 10.72
N ILE A 514 -14.64 11.59 9.95
CA ILE A 514 -14.49 13.04 9.79
C ILE A 514 -15.74 13.63 9.13
N LYS A 515 -16.19 13.07 8.00
CA LYS A 515 -17.42 13.50 7.31
C LYS A 515 -18.64 13.48 8.24
N GLN A 516 -18.80 12.43 9.03
CA GLN A 516 -19.90 12.30 9.99
C GLN A 516 -19.82 13.38 11.07
N LYS A 517 -18.66 13.56 11.72
CA LYS A 517 -18.44 14.59 12.76
C LYS A 517 -18.78 16.00 12.26
N ILE A 518 -18.49 16.27 10.99
CA ILE A 518 -18.77 17.57 10.36
C ILE A 518 -20.26 17.71 10.03
N LYS A 519 -20.87 16.68 9.43
CA LYS A 519 -22.30 16.69 9.08
C LYS A 519 -23.19 16.77 10.32
N SER A 520 -22.81 16.11 11.41
CA SER A 520 -23.59 16.07 12.65
C SER A 520 -23.40 17.29 13.55
N ASN A 521 -22.55 18.26 13.19
CA ASN A 521 -22.27 19.43 14.02
C ASN A 521 -22.77 20.73 13.35
N PRO A 522 -23.94 21.26 13.77
CA PRO A 522 -24.53 22.46 13.18
C PRO A 522 -23.63 23.70 13.26
N LYS A 523 -22.78 23.81 14.29
CA LYS A 523 -21.85 24.94 14.44
C LYS A 523 -20.80 24.96 13.34
N ILE A 524 -20.26 23.79 12.97
CA ILE A 524 -19.31 23.69 11.85
C ILE A 524 -19.98 24.09 10.54
N GLN A 525 -21.22 23.62 10.31
CA GLN A 525 -21.96 23.95 9.09
C GLN A 525 -22.25 25.46 8.98
N SER A 526 -22.75 26.06 10.06
CA SER A 526 -23.00 27.51 10.14
C SER A 526 -21.72 28.32 9.92
N TRP A 527 -20.60 27.90 10.52
CA TRP A 527 -19.31 28.55 10.36
C TRP A 527 -18.84 28.53 8.89
N LEU A 528 -18.93 27.37 8.22
CA LEU A 528 -18.54 27.22 6.81
C LEU A 528 -19.41 28.07 5.88
N GLN A 529 -20.70 28.23 6.18
CA GLN A 529 -21.63 29.05 5.40
C GLN A 529 -21.38 30.56 5.59
N THR A 530 -21.06 30.98 6.80
CA THR A 530 -20.79 32.38 7.15
C THR A 530 -19.38 32.84 6.77
N HIS A 531 -18.45 31.91 6.53
CA HIS A 531 -17.06 32.20 6.18
C HIS A 531 -16.62 31.55 4.84
N PRO A 532 -17.32 31.79 3.71
CA PRO A 532 -17.08 31.05 2.46
C PRO A 532 -15.68 31.25 1.88
N ASN A 533 -15.11 32.45 2.04
CA ASN A 533 -13.81 32.83 1.47
C ASN A 533 -12.64 32.71 2.47
N HIS A 534 -12.89 32.24 3.69
CA HIS A 534 -11.82 32.09 4.68
C HIS A 534 -10.82 31.00 4.23
N PRO A 535 -9.49 31.16 4.42
CA PRO A 535 -8.49 30.20 3.97
C PRO A 535 -8.75 28.76 4.45
N GLN A 536 -9.26 28.61 5.67
CA GLN A 536 -9.66 27.31 6.22
C GLN A 536 -10.82 26.67 5.46
N THR A 537 -11.81 27.45 5.00
CA THR A 537 -12.93 26.95 4.20
C THR A 537 -12.46 26.45 2.85
N LEU A 538 -11.59 27.20 2.17
CA LEU A 538 -10.98 26.78 0.90
C LEU A 538 -10.14 25.50 1.06
N ARG A 539 -9.34 25.42 2.12
CA ARG A 539 -8.58 24.22 2.46
C ARG A 539 -9.50 23.03 2.77
N PHE A 540 -10.62 23.29 3.44
CA PHE A 540 -11.61 22.28 3.80
C PHE A 540 -12.35 21.75 2.56
N GLN A 541 -12.62 22.60 1.56
CA GLN A 541 -13.15 22.18 0.26
C GLN A 541 -12.17 21.24 -0.46
N GLN A 542 -10.86 21.52 -0.42
CA GLN A 542 -9.84 20.61 -0.94
C GLN A 542 -9.82 19.27 -0.21
N LEU A 543 -9.94 19.26 1.12
CA LEU A 543 -10.06 18.01 1.90
C LEU A 543 -11.31 17.22 1.50
N THR A 544 -12.44 17.89 1.30
CA THR A 544 -13.69 17.25 0.88
C THR A 544 -13.57 16.65 -0.53
N PHE A 545 -12.96 17.38 -1.47
CA PHE A 545 -12.71 16.89 -2.82
C PHE A 545 -11.74 15.70 -2.83
N LEU A 546 -10.65 15.79 -2.06
CA LEU A 546 -9.72 14.68 -1.83
C LEU A 546 -10.45 13.45 -1.28
N SER A 547 -11.28 13.65 -0.25
CA SER A 547 -12.03 12.58 0.41
C SER A 547 -12.95 11.84 -0.57
N SER A 548 -13.70 12.57 -1.39
CA SER A 548 -14.58 11.98 -2.40
C SER A 548 -13.80 11.24 -3.49
N THR A 549 -12.61 11.71 -3.84
CA THR A 549 -11.74 11.03 -4.81
C THR A 549 -11.13 9.76 -4.24
N LEU A 550 -10.63 9.81 -2.99
CA LEU A 550 -10.10 8.66 -2.28
C LEU A 550 -11.17 7.59 -2.07
N GLU A 551 -12.40 7.95 -1.69
CA GLU A 551 -13.50 6.98 -1.56
C GLU A 551 -13.76 6.21 -2.87
N LYS A 552 -13.79 6.90 -4.01
CA LYS A 552 -13.92 6.26 -5.33
C LYS A 552 -12.75 5.35 -5.67
N GLN A 553 -11.54 5.71 -5.25
CA GLN A 553 -10.35 4.90 -5.49
C GLN A 553 -10.32 3.64 -4.61
N LEU A 554 -10.74 3.78 -3.34
CA LEU A 554 -10.78 2.71 -2.35
C LEU A 554 -11.92 1.72 -2.60
N LEU A 555 -13.04 2.20 -3.17
CA LEU A 555 -14.21 1.42 -3.53
C LEU A 555 -14.45 1.48 -5.05
N PRO A 556 -13.58 0.88 -5.87
CA PRO A 556 -13.68 0.98 -7.32
C PRO A 556 -14.99 0.42 -7.87
N LEU A 557 -15.65 -0.53 -7.19
CA LEU A 557 -16.97 -1.02 -7.62
C LEU A 557 -18.13 -0.36 -6.86
N GLY A 558 -17.88 0.64 -6.00
CA GLY A 558 -18.89 1.23 -5.12
C GLY A 558 -19.43 0.29 -4.03
N ILE A 559 -18.97 -0.96 -4.01
CA ILE A 559 -19.35 -1.99 -3.04
C ILE A 559 -18.41 -1.89 -1.84
N ILE A 560 -18.98 -1.57 -0.67
CA ILE A 560 -18.25 -1.62 0.59
C ILE A 560 -18.07 -3.09 0.96
N ARG A 561 -16.85 -3.50 1.28
CA ARG A 561 -16.61 -4.85 1.79
C ARG A 561 -17.34 -5.02 3.13
N SER A 562 -17.95 -6.17 3.35
CA SER A 562 -18.71 -6.48 4.57
C SER A 562 -17.86 -6.37 5.85
N ASP A 563 -16.58 -6.72 5.77
CA ASP A 563 -15.60 -6.55 6.85
C ASP A 563 -15.24 -5.08 7.13
N TRP A 564 -15.27 -4.23 6.10
CA TRP A 564 -15.06 -2.79 6.25
C TRP A 564 -16.25 -2.12 6.94
N GLU A 565 -17.47 -2.47 6.53
CA GLU A 565 -18.70 -1.93 7.08
C GLU A 565 -18.90 -2.31 8.55
N SER A 566 -18.76 -3.60 8.89
CA SER A 566 -18.85 -4.09 10.27
C SER A 566 -17.82 -3.41 11.19
N SER A 567 -16.59 -3.22 10.71
CA SER A 567 -15.55 -2.51 11.45
C SER A 567 -15.91 -1.04 11.70
N ILE A 568 -16.46 -0.34 10.71
CA ILE A 568 -16.86 1.07 10.85
C ILE A 568 -18.04 1.22 11.81
N ASN A 569 -19.05 0.35 11.71
CA ASN A 569 -20.23 0.40 12.57
C ASN A 569 -19.87 0.15 14.05
N SER A 570 -18.97 -0.81 14.30
CA SER A 570 -18.40 -1.05 15.63
C SER A 570 -17.60 0.16 16.14
N LEU A 571 -16.76 0.76 15.28
CA LEU A 571 -15.91 1.90 15.65
C LEU A 571 -16.65 3.23 15.82
N ALA A 572 -17.78 3.40 15.13
CA ALA A 572 -18.66 4.55 15.24
C ALA A 572 -19.67 4.41 16.37
N GLY A 573 -19.73 3.25 17.05
CA GLY A 573 -20.68 2.97 18.13
C GLY A 573 -22.12 2.86 17.64
N ILE A 574 -22.33 2.44 16.39
CA ILE A 574 -23.65 2.36 15.74
C ILE A 574 -24.27 0.96 15.89
N SER A 575 -23.49 -0.07 16.23
CA SER A 575 -23.98 -1.44 16.45
C SER A 575 -23.49 -2.02 17.79
N ASP A 576 -24.38 -2.69 18.52
CA ASP A 576 -24.09 -3.43 19.76
C ASP A 576 -23.41 -4.79 19.52
N THR A 577 -23.18 -5.19 18.27
CA THR A 577 -22.46 -6.43 17.93
C THR A 577 -20.95 -6.24 18.08
N GLU A 578 -20.34 -6.97 19.02
CA GLU A 578 -18.89 -6.92 19.30
C GLU A 578 -18.02 -7.67 18.26
N GLU A 579 -18.63 -8.40 17.33
CA GLU A 579 -17.91 -9.24 16.36
C GLU A 579 -17.61 -8.50 15.04
N THR A 580 -16.32 -8.24 14.82
CA THR A 580 -15.79 -7.77 13.54
C THR A 580 -15.60 -8.96 12.61
N PHE A 581 -16.28 -8.94 11.46
CA PHE A 581 -16.15 -9.97 10.42
C PHE A 581 -14.90 -9.71 9.56
N ARG A 582 -14.29 -10.77 9.01
CA ARG A 582 -13.25 -10.68 7.96
C ARG A 582 -13.76 -11.42 6.72
N ASP A 583 -13.79 -10.74 5.58
CA ASP A 583 -14.20 -11.33 4.31
C ASP A 583 -12.95 -11.81 3.55
N SER A 584 -12.76 -13.13 3.50
CA SER A 584 -11.65 -13.78 2.79
C SER A 584 -12.01 -14.25 1.37
N SER A 585 -13.19 -13.85 0.86
CA SER A 585 -13.66 -14.30 -0.45
C SER A 585 -12.90 -13.66 -1.62
N ILE A 586 -12.89 -14.34 -2.76
CA ILE A 586 -12.36 -13.80 -4.02
C ILE A 586 -13.12 -12.52 -4.44
N TRP A 587 -14.40 -12.40 -4.06
CA TRP A 587 -15.20 -11.20 -4.29
C TRP A 587 -14.65 -9.98 -3.54
N ALA A 588 -14.18 -10.15 -2.30
CA ALA A 588 -13.54 -9.08 -1.53
C ALA A 588 -12.23 -8.57 -2.19
N ALA A 589 -11.49 -9.46 -2.86
CA ALA A 589 -10.32 -9.06 -3.66
C ALA A 589 -10.74 -8.21 -4.87
N LEU A 590 -11.76 -8.66 -5.63
CA LEU A 590 -12.24 -7.94 -6.82
C LEU A 590 -12.83 -6.55 -6.49
N THR A 591 -13.51 -6.39 -5.36
CA THR A 591 -14.10 -5.10 -4.96
C THR A 591 -13.09 -4.07 -4.49
N SER A 592 -11.86 -4.47 -4.16
CA SER A 592 -10.80 -3.59 -3.62
C SER A 592 -9.47 -3.70 -4.39
N TRP A 593 -9.52 -4.15 -5.65
CA TRP A 593 -8.36 -4.53 -6.45
C TRP A 593 -7.26 -3.45 -6.57
N ARG A 594 -7.65 -2.16 -6.58
CA ARG A 594 -6.72 -1.00 -6.60
C ARG A 594 -5.81 -0.93 -5.38
N THR A 595 -6.18 -1.62 -4.30
CA THR A 595 -5.44 -1.65 -3.04
C THR A 595 -4.81 -3.00 -2.75
N ILE A 596 -4.79 -3.96 -3.70
CA ILE A 596 -4.19 -5.28 -3.47
C ILE A 596 -2.66 -5.23 -3.51
N MET A 597 -2.09 -4.45 -4.43
CA MET A 597 -0.65 -4.45 -4.70
C MET A 597 0.02 -3.20 -4.11
N PRO A 598 1.02 -3.34 -3.21
CA PRO A 598 1.73 -2.22 -2.59
C PRO A 598 2.23 -1.17 -3.59
N ARG A 599 2.84 -1.63 -4.68
CA ARG A 599 3.36 -0.77 -5.74
C ARG A 599 2.28 0.07 -6.41
N GLN A 600 1.15 -0.55 -6.74
CA GLN A 600 0.05 0.14 -7.41
C GLN A 600 -0.57 1.19 -6.49
N ALA A 601 -0.80 0.85 -5.21
CA ALA A 601 -1.38 1.77 -4.25
C ALA A 601 -0.49 3.02 -4.04
N GLN A 602 0.84 2.85 -3.93
CA GLN A 602 1.77 3.98 -3.83
C GLN A 602 1.72 4.87 -5.08
N ASP A 603 1.78 4.28 -6.28
CA ASP A 603 1.76 5.01 -7.55
C ASP A 603 0.46 5.84 -7.69
N GLU A 604 -0.69 5.23 -7.40
CA GLU A 604 -2.00 5.88 -7.52
C GLU A 604 -2.18 6.99 -6.47
N LEU A 605 -1.85 6.73 -5.19
CA LEU A 605 -1.94 7.74 -4.13
C LEU A 605 -1.01 8.92 -4.38
N ALA A 606 0.25 8.66 -4.77
CA ALA A 606 1.19 9.72 -5.12
C ALA A 606 0.68 10.57 -6.29
N THR A 607 0.16 9.92 -7.34
CA THR A 607 -0.44 10.62 -8.49
C THR A 607 -1.64 11.47 -8.08
N LEU A 608 -2.51 10.94 -7.21
CA LEU A 608 -3.68 11.64 -6.72
C LEU A 608 -3.29 12.88 -5.89
N PHE A 609 -2.36 12.75 -4.95
CA PHE A 609 -1.86 13.91 -4.18
C PHE A 609 -1.16 14.95 -5.07
N TRP A 610 -0.37 14.51 -6.05
CA TRP A 610 0.25 15.42 -7.02
C TRP A 610 -0.78 16.20 -7.85
N LYS A 611 -1.86 15.54 -8.31
CA LYS A 611 -2.97 16.21 -9.02
C LYS A 611 -3.64 17.28 -8.15
N GLN A 612 -3.68 17.07 -6.83
CA GLN A 612 -4.16 18.04 -5.83
C GLN A 612 -3.14 19.12 -5.47
N LYS A 613 -2.03 19.24 -6.21
CA LYS A 613 -0.94 20.19 -5.97
C LYS A 613 -0.19 19.98 -4.65
N ALA A 614 -0.23 18.77 -4.08
CA ALA A 614 0.65 18.41 -2.98
C ALA A 614 2.13 18.43 -3.43
N LYS A 615 3.03 18.71 -2.48
CA LYS A 615 4.46 18.53 -2.71
C LYS A 615 4.84 17.10 -2.38
N LEU A 616 5.59 16.46 -3.26
CA LEU A 616 6.04 15.08 -3.09
C LEU A 616 7.56 15.05 -2.98
N TRP A 617 8.08 14.58 -1.85
CA TRP A 617 9.50 14.38 -1.66
C TRP A 617 9.79 12.89 -1.62
N PHE A 618 10.55 12.40 -2.59
CA PHE A 618 10.95 11.00 -2.71
C PHE A 618 12.27 10.82 -1.97
N LEU A 619 12.31 9.93 -0.99
CA LEU A 619 13.54 9.45 -0.37
C LEU A 619 13.73 8.00 -0.82
N GLN A 620 14.82 7.73 -1.53
CA GLN A 620 15.06 6.41 -2.12
C GLN A 620 16.37 5.85 -1.61
N THR A 621 16.35 4.59 -1.21
CA THR A 621 17.54 3.85 -0.79
C THR A 621 17.62 2.54 -1.55
N TYR A 622 18.82 2.11 -1.92
CA TYR A 622 19.02 0.90 -2.71
C TYR A 622 20.03 -0.03 -2.02
N GLN A 623 19.61 -0.78 -1.01
CA GLN A 623 20.52 -1.68 -0.25
C GLN A 623 21.75 -0.93 0.30
N VAL A 624 21.52 0.02 1.20
CA VAL A 624 22.57 0.93 1.74
C VAL A 624 23.15 0.36 3.03
N GLY A 625 24.46 0.46 3.22
CA GLY A 625 25.22 -0.11 4.34
C GLY A 625 26.37 -0.97 3.85
N GLY A 626 26.69 -2.06 4.56
CA GLY A 626 27.75 -2.96 4.12
C GLY A 626 27.40 -3.70 2.83
N TRP A 627 28.44 -4.06 2.08
CA TRP A 627 28.34 -4.59 0.74
C TRP A 627 28.14 -6.10 0.71
N ASN A 628 26.99 -6.55 0.17
CA ASN A 628 26.74 -7.96 -0.11
C ASN A 628 26.65 -8.24 -1.62
N ARG A 629 27.71 -8.80 -2.22
CA ARG A 629 27.77 -9.12 -3.66
C ARG A 629 26.77 -10.18 -4.16
N GLN A 630 26.06 -10.89 -3.27
CA GLN A 630 25.14 -11.96 -3.66
C GLN A 630 23.71 -11.48 -3.93
N ILE A 631 23.38 -10.25 -3.54
CA ILE A 631 22.05 -9.66 -3.73
C ILE A 631 22.10 -8.39 -4.59
N ILE A 632 21.01 -8.11 -5.30
CA ILE A 632 20.81 -6.84 -6.03
C ILE A 632 19.42 -6.28 -5.72
N PRO A 633 19.21 -4.96 -5.78
CA PRO A 633 17.90 -4.38 -5.54
C PRO A 633 16.95 -4.70 -6.69
N LEU A 634 15.71 -5.12 -6.39
CA LEU A 634 14.64 -5.29 -7.37
C LEU A 634 13.47 -4.38 -7.06
N ALA A 635 12.94 -3.70 -8.08
CA ALA A 635 11.75 -2.87 -7.92
C ALA A 635 10.50 -3.71 -7.62
N PRO A 636 9.59 -3.25 -6.73
CA PRO A 636 8.28 -3.85 -6.57
C PRO A 636 7.44 -3.59 -7.83
N THR A 637 6.61 -4.56 -8.17
CA THR A 637 5.82 -4.59 -9.40
C THR A 637 4.33 -4.67 -9.09
N PRO A 638 3.46 -4.08 -9.93
CA PRO A 638 2.06 -4.47 -9.93
C PRO A 638 1.92 -5.95 -10.31
N ILE A 639 0.70 -6.50 -10.20
CA ILE A 639 0.42 -7.91 -10.48
C ILE A 639 0.90 -8.31 -11.89
N LEU A 640 1.57 -9.46 -12.00
CA LEU A 640 2.21 -9.99 -13.23
C LEU A 640 3.25 -9.05 -13.86
N GLY A 641 3.75 -8.05 -13.12
CA GLY A 641 4.61 -7.00 -13.67
C GLY A 641 6.01 -7.45 -14.10
N GLN A 642 6.44 -8.68 -13.78
CA GLN A 642 7.67 -9.24 -14.34
C GLN A 642 7.49 -9.76 -15.79
N ILE A 643 6.26 -9.98 -16.24
CA ILE A 643 5.99 -10.41 -17.63
C ILE A 643 6.04 -9.17 -18.53
N LYS A 644 7.20 -8.94 -19.11
CA LYS A 644 7.47 -7.81 -20.01
C LYS A 644 7.38 -8.24 -21.46
N LEU A 645 6.97 -7.34 -22.34
CA LEU A 645 7.10 -7.53 -23.78
C LEU A 645 8.59 -7.73 -24.15
N PRO A 646 8.93 -8.72 -25.01
CA PRO A 646 10.31 -8.95 -25.44
C PRO A 646 11.00 -7.66 -25.89
N PHE A 647 12.25 -7.49 -25.47
CA PHE A 647 13.09 -6.31 -25.79
C PHE A 647 12.59 -4.96 -25.23
N THR A 648 11.60 -4.96 -24.33
CA THR A 648 11.08 -3.73 -23.69
C THR A 648 10.97 -3.87 -22.18
N ASN A 649 10.72 -2.75 -21.50
CA ASN A 649 10.38 -2.71 -20.07
C ASN A 649 8.86 -2.63 -19.81
N VAL A 650 8.02 -2.95 -20.80
CA VAL A 650 6.57 -2.75 -20.74
C VAL A 650 5.88 -4.01 -20.18
N PRO A 651 5.24 -3.95 -18.99
CA PRO A 651 4.53 -5.09 -18.41
C PRO A 651 3.11 -5.21 -18.99
N ILE A 652 3.00 -5.67 -20.24
CA ILE A 652 1.75 -5.57 -21.02
C ILE A 652 0.55 -6.23 -20.33
N LEU A 653 0.70 -7.43 -19.76
CA LEU A 653 -0.40 -8.13 -19.08
C LEU A 653 -0.92 -7.35 -17.88
N SER A 654 0.00 -6.73 -17.12
CA SER A 654 -0.33 -5.89 -15.98
C SER A 654 -1.10 -4.64 -16.42
N ILE A 655 -0.67 -4.00 -17.51
CA ILE A 655 -1.33 -2.82 -18.08
C ILE A 655 -2.75 -3.18 -18.55
N LEU A 656 -2.89 -4.26 -19.32
CA LEU A 656 -4.19 -4.70 -19.84
C LEU A 656 -5.15 -5.06 -18.71
N LEU A 657 -4.70 -5.82 -17.72
CA LEU A 657 -5.50 -6.16 -16.55
C LEU A 657 -5.95 -4.91 -15.78
N ASN A 658 -5.04 -3.97 -15.56
CA ASN A 658 -5.36 -2.71 -14.88
C ASN A 658 -6.39 -1.89 -15.66
N ARG A 659 -6.33 -1.84 -16.99
CA ARG A 659 -7.33 -1.13 -17.81
C ARG A 659 -8.71 -1.75 -17.69
N ILE A 660 -8.80 -3.08 -17.78
CA ILE A 660 -10.06 -3.82 -17.59
C ILE A 660 -10.66 -3.47 -16.23
N LEU A 661 -9.90 -3.69 -15.17
CA LEU A 661 -10.38 -3.47 -13.80
C LEU A 661 -10.67 -1.98 -13.53
N ALA A 662 -9.89 -1.06 -14.11
CA ALA A 662 -10.10 0.38 -14.00
C ALA A 662 -11.41 0.85 -14.62
N SER A 663 -11.82 0.22 -15.72
CA SER A 663 -13.03 0.59 -16.49
C SER A 663 -14.31 -0.09 -16.02
N ALA A 664 -14.20 -1.16 -15.23
CA ALA A 664 -15.34 -1.99 -14.81
C ALA A 664 -16.14 -1.41 -13.61
N PHE A 665 -15.84 -0.19 -13.16
CA PHE A 665 -16.54 0.45 -12.03
C PHE A 665 -18.01 0.73 -12.33
N ILE A 666 -18.85 0.74 -11.29
CA ILE A 666 -20.28 1.06 -11.43
C ILE A 666 -20.42 2.55 -11.78
N PRO A 667 -21.03 2.91 -12.93
CA PRO A 667 -21.16 4.31 -13.33
C PRO A 667 -22.02 5.10 -12.36
N THR A 668 -21.64 6.36 -12.14
CA THR A 668 -22.43 7.31 -11.36
C THR A 668 -23.55 7.92 -12.20
N PHE A 669 -24.50 8.62 -11.55
CA PHE A 669 -25.54 9.36 -12.26
C PHE A 669 -24.97 10.38 -13.27
N HIS A 670 -23.84 11.02 -12.93
CA HIS A 670 -23.16 11.94 -13.83
C HIS A 670 -22.63 11.25 -15.09
N ASP A 671 -22.09 10.03 -14.96
CA ASP A 671 -21.58 9.25 -16.09
C ASP A 671 -22.71 8.85 -17.04
N TRP A 672 -23.88 8.49 -16.49
CA TRP A 672 -25.09 8.23 -17.28
C TRP A 672 -25.60 9.47 -18.01
N LEU A 673 -25.53 10.65 -17.39
CA LEU A 673 -25.89 11.91 -18.04
C LEU A 673 -24.97 12.24 -19.21
N ILE A 674 -23.66 11.99 -19.06
CA ILE A 674 -22.69 12.09 -20.17
C ILE A 674 -23.08 11.10 -21.28
N GLY A 675 -23.40 9.85 -20.94
CA GLY A 675 -23.80 8.84 -21.91
C GLY A 675 -25.09 9.20 -22.67
N ALA A 676 -26.10 9.71 -21.98
CA ALA A 676 -27.35 10.17 -22.59
C ALA A 676 -27.11 11.35 -23.55
N LEU A 677 -26.29 12.32 -23.15
CA LEU A 677 -25.90 13.44 -24.01
C LEU A 677 -25.12 12.95 -25.25
N ALA A 678 -24.21 11.99 -25.07
CA ALA A 678 -23.45 11.41 -26.17
C ALA A 678 -24.36 10.68 -27.18
N ILE A 679 -25.37 9.95 -26.71
CA ILE A 679 -26.40 9.32 -27.57
C ILE A 679 -27.20 10.40 -28.31
N LEU A 680 -27.62 11.47 -27.63
CA LEU A 680 -28.37 12.56 -28.27
C LEU A 680 -27.56 13.19 -29.40
N ILE A 681 -26.29 13.51 -29.16
CA ILE A 681 -25.38 14.06 -30.17
C ILE A 681 -25.15 13.07 -31.32
N TYR A 682 -25.01 11.77 -31.02
CA TYR A 682 -24.90 10.75 -32.05
C TYR A 682 -26.14 10.70 -32.94
N ILE A 683 -27.34 10.67 -32.34
CA ILE A 683 -28.62 10.59 -33.04
C ILE A 683 -28.85 11.79 -33.95
N THR A 684 -28.56 13.01 -33.48
CA THR A 684 -28.77 14.25 -34.26
C THR A 684 -27.90 14.31 -35.52
N ILE A 685 -26.80 13.57 -35.57
CA ILE A 685 -25.93 13.46 -36.75
C ILE A 685 -26.28 12.21 -37.56
N ALA A 686 -26.39 11.05 -36.90
CA ALA A 686 -26.52 9.75 -37.55
C ALA A 686 -27.87 9.55 -38.26
N LEU A 687 -28.98 10.00 -37.66
CA LEU A 687 -30.30 9.82 -38.28
C LEU A 687 -30.45 10.66 -39.56
N PRO A 688 -30.21 11.99 -39.57
CA PRO A 688 -30.35 12.78 -40.79
C PRO A 688 -29.40 12.29 -41.90
N PHE A 689 -28.15 11.97 -41.55
CA PHE A 689 -27.18 11.45 -42.51
C PHE A 689 -27.59 10.07 -43.05
N GLY A 690 -28.01 9.15 -42.17
CA GLY A 690 -28.42 7.81 -42.56
C GLY A 690 -29.69 7.78 -43.42
N PHE A 691 -30.67 8.64 -43.12
CA PHE A 691 -31.89 8.75 -43.93
C PHE A 691 -31.63 9.44 -45.27
N SER A 692 -30.86 10.55 -45.30
CA SER A 692 -30.56 11.28 -46.53
C SER A 692 -29.77 10.44 -47.55
N THR A 693 -28.97 9.49 -47.07
CA THR A 693 -28.21 8.55 -47.91
C THR A 693 -28.99 7.28 -48.25
N GLY A 694 -30.20 7.11 -47.73
CA GLY A 694 -31.04 5.91 -47.88
C GLY A 694 -30.50 4.66 -47.16
N PHE A 695 -29.43 4.81 -46.36
CA PHE A 695 -28.85 3.70 -45.61
C PHE A 695 -29.74 3.27 -44.44
N LEU A 696 -30.30 4.22 -43.70
CA LEU A 696 -31.29 3.96 -42.67
C LEU A 696 -32.69 4.07 -43.27
N GLN A 697 -33.54 3.09 -42.97
CA GLN A 697 -34.94 3.07 -43.41
C GLN A 697 -35.79 2.55 -42.26
N PHE A 698 -36.91 3.21 -41.96
CA PHE A 698 -37.78 2.74 -40.90
C PHE A 698 -38.47 1.43 -41.32
N LYS A 699 -37.87 0.31 -40.93
CA LYS A 699 -38.31 -1.04 -41.25
C LYS A 699 -38.07 -1.92 -40.04
N ARG A 700 -39.17 -2.34 -39.43
CA ARG A 700 -39.17 -3.18 -38.25
C ARG A 700 -38.84 -4.63 -38.63
N TRP A 701 -37.97 -5.27 -37.86
CA TRP A 701 -37.68 -6.68 -37.98
C TRP A 701 -38.89 -7.51 -37.52
N VAL A 702 -39.34 -8.44 -38.36
CA VAL A 702 -40.50 -9.28 -38.06
C VAL A 702 -40.01 -10.51 -37.28
N ALA A 703 -40.16 -10.47 -35.95
CA ALA A 703 -39.70 -11.53 -35.04
C ALA A 703 -40.55 -11.56 -33.76
N THR A 704 -40.49 -12.66 -33.01
CA THR A 704 -41.22 -12.78 -31.73
C THR A 704 -40.54 -11.97 -30.62
N PRO A 705 -41.24 -11.61 -29.52
CA PRO A 705 -40.62 -10.91 -28.40
C PRO A 705 -39.40 -11.63 -27.80
N LEU A 706 -39.41 -12.97 -27.82
CA LEU A 706 -38.28 -13.77 -27.36
C LEU A 706 -37.08 -13.63 -28.30
N ASP A 707 -37.31 -13.58 -29.61
CA ASP A 707 -36.24 -13.36 -30.61
C ASP A 707 -35.61 -11.99 -30.43
N TYR A 708 -36.41 -10.94 -30.19
CA TYR A 708 -35.90 -9.60 -29.86
C TYR A 708 -35.01 -9.62 -28.60
N LEU A 709 -35.46 -10.29 -27.54
CA LEU A 709 -34.69 -10.40 -26.30
C LEU A 709 -33.37 -11.16 -26.52
N MET A 710 -33.43 -12.33 -27.14
CA MET A 710 -32.25 -13.15 -27.41
C MET A 710 -31.27 -12.45 -28.35
N PHE A 711 -31.78 -11.73 -29.35
CA PHE A 711 -30.98 -10.93 -30.26
C PHE A 711 -30.29 -9.75 -29.55
N ALA A 712 -31.03 -9.03 -28.69
CA ALA A 712 -30.46 -7.97 -27.88
C ALA A 712 -29.36 -8.50 -26.94
N LEU A 713 -29.56 -9.67 -26.30
CA LEU A 713 -28.54 -10.31 -25.47
C LEU A 713 -27.31 -10.75 -26.29
N ARG A 714 -27.50 -11.24 -27.52
CA ARG A 714 -26.39 -11.56 -28.43
C ARG A 714 -25.60 -10.30 -28.79
N CYS A 715 -26.29 -9.23 -29.21
CA CYS A 715 -25.66 -7.94 -29.54
C CYS A 715 -24.91 -7.33 -28.35
N LEU A 716 -25.35 -7.61 -27.12
CA LEU A 716 -24.67 -7.17 -25.91
C LEU A 716 -23.31 -7.86 -25.76
N ILE A 717 -23.22 -9.16 -26.01
CA ILE A 717 -21.94 -9.91 -25.95
C ILE A 717 -21.07 -9.55 -27.17
N THR A 718 -21.63 -9.67 -28.36
CA THR A 718 -20.99 -9.36 -29.64
C THR A 718 -21.99 -8.64 -30.55
N PRO A 719 -21.76 -7.37 -30.91
CA PRO A 719 -20.46 -6.68 -30.81
C PRO A 719 -20.16 -5.97 -29.49
N ALA A 720 -21.14 -5.53 -28.70
CA ALA A 720 -20.95 -4.42 -27.77
C ALA A 720 -19.85 -4.64 -26.70
N ILE A 721 -19.94 -5.70 -25.87
CA ILE A 721 -18.91 -5.99 -24.85
C ILE A 721 -17.56 -6.27 -25.51
N THR A 722 -17.54 -7.15 -26.51
CA THR A 722 -16.29 -7.62 -27.12
C THR A 722 -15.53 -6.49 -27.80
N GLU A 723 -16.20 -5.67 -28.61
CA GLU A 723 -15.57 -4.59 -29.35
C GLU A 723 -15.17 -3.42 -28.45
N GLU A 724 -16.02 -3.02 -27.51
CA GLU A 724 -15.65 -1.93 -26.60
C GLU A 724 -14.51 -2.34 -25.66
N LEU A 725 -14.46 -3.61 -25.23
CA LEU A 725 -13.34 -4.14 -24.47
C LEU A 725 -12.03 -4.04 -25.30
N ILE A 726 -12.03 -4.53 -26.54
CA ILE A 726 -10.81 -4.54 -27.37
C ILE A 726 -10.40 -3.12 -27.76
N PHE A 727 -11.31 -2.37 -28.38
CA PHE A 727 -10.95 -1.11 -29.01
C PHE A 727 -10.84 0.02 -27.99
N ARG A 728 -11.68 0.09 -26.96
CA ARG A 728 -11.69 1.25 -26.05
C ARG A 728 -10.96 0.95 -24.76
N VAL A 729 -11.13 -0.24 -24.18
CA VAL A 729 -10.48 -0.55 -22.90
C VAL A 729 -9.05 -1.06 -23.06
N LEU A 730 -8.79 -2.03 -23.92
CA LEU A 730 -7.44 -2.63 -24.03
C LEU A 730 -6.47 -1.72 -24.77
N LEU A 731 -6.88 -1.10 -25.88
CA LEU A 731 -6.00 -0.27 -26.71
C LEU A 731 -5.83 1.15 -26.17
N ILE A 732 -6.91 1.83 -25.76
CA ILE A 732 -6.83 3.23 -25.33
C ILE A 732 -6.43 3.28 -23.85
N PRO A 733 -5.41 4.09 -23.48
CA PRO A 733 -5.06 4.30 -22.07
C PRO A 733 -6.24 4.83 -21.26
N HIS A 734 -6.47 4.26 -20.07
CA HIS A 734 -7.54 4.69 -19.18
C HIS A 734 -7.29 6.13 -18.68
N PRO A 735 -8.32 6.98 -18.47
CA PRO A 735 -8.14 8.38 -18.04
C PRO A 735 -7.36 8.59 -16.73
N THR A 736 -7.29 7.56 -15.88
CA THR A 736 -6.48 7.60 -14.65
C THR A 736 -4.99 7.35 -14.88
N GLU A 737 -4.61 6.74 -16.01
CA GLU A 737 -3.20 6.53 -16.37
C GLU A 737 -2.51 7.88 -16.53
N VAL A 738 -1.28 7.98 -16.02
CA VAL A 738 -0.46 9.17 -16.24
C VAL A 738 0.01 9.12 -17.69
N ILE A 739 -0.67 9.80 -18.61
CA ILE A 739 -0.28 9.96 -20.01
C ILE A 739 -0.56 11.38 -20.46
N ASN A 740 0.24 11.91 -21.40
CA ASN A 740 -0.04 13.22 -21.96
C ASN A 740 -1.15 13.12 -23.02
N TRP A 741 -1.87 14.22 -23.24
CA TRP A 741 -3.01 14.23 -24.16
C TRP A 741 -2.61 13.85 -25.59
N GLN A 742 -1.45 14.31 -26.07
CA GLN A 742 -0.96 13.98 -27.41
C GLN A 742 -0.82 12.46 -27.64
N LYS A 743 -0.16 11.73 -26.72
CA LYS A 743 -0.03 10.27 -26.84
C LYS A 743 -1.38 9.58 -26.67
N TRP A 744 -2.23 10.08 -25.79
CA TRP A 744 -3.58 9.56 -25.61
C TRP A 744 -4.38 9.68 -26.92
N SER A 745 -4.37 10.86 -27.57
CA SER A 745 -5.05 11.10 -28.84
C SER A 745 -4.50 10.24 -29.98
N LEU A 746 -3.20 9.94 -30.01
CA LEU A 746 -2.62 9.01 -30.98
C LEU A 746 -3.16 7.59 -30.79
N TRP A 747 -3.27 7.10 -29.56
CA TRP A 747 -3.87 5.79 -29.27
C TRP A 747 -5.37 5.77 -29.60
N ALA A 748 -6.09 6.85 -29.31
CA ALA A 748 -7.50 6.99 -29.66
C ALA A 748 -7.71 6.96 -31.19
N ALA A 749 -6.87 7.68 -31.95
CA ALA A 749 -6.92 7.69 -33.41
C ALA A 749 -6.58 6.32 -34.01
N LEU A 750 -5.54 5.65 -33.49
CA LEU A 750 -5.17 4.30 -33.90
C LEU A 750 -6.31 3.30 -33.60
N SER A 751 -6.88 3.35 -32.41
CA SER A 751 -8.01 2.50 -32.02
C SER A 751 -9.22 2.70 -32.94
N LEU A 752 -9.58 3.96 -33.21
CA LEU A 752 -10.68 4.29 -34.11
C LEU A 752 -10.43 3.75 -35.53
N PHE A 753 -9.23 3.94 -36.06
CA PHE A 753 -8.84 3.42 -37.37
C PHE A 753 -8.95 1.89 -37.43
N LEU A 754 -8.41 1.18 -36.44
CA LEU A 754 -8.49 -0.28 -36.35
C LEU A 754 -9.94 -0.76 -36.22
N PHE A 755 -10.77 -0.06 -35.44
CA PHE A 755 -12.19 -0.35 -35.31
C PHE A 755 -12.93 -0.23 -36.65
N VAL A 756 -12.67 0.82 -37.42
CA VAL A 756 -13.30 1.00 -38.74
C VAL A 756 -12.85 -0.08 -39.73
N ILE A 757 -11.54 -0.37 -39.80
CA ILE A 757 -11.00 -1.39 -40.73
C ILE A 757 -11.35 -2.82 -40.31
N TYR A 758 -11.58 -3.06 -39.03
CA TYR A 758 -12.01 -4.37 -38.54
C TYR A 758 -13.30 -4.84 -39.24
N HIS A 759 -14.25 -3.94 -39.53
CA HIS A 759 -15.52 -4.30 -40.17
C HIS A 759 -15.35 -4.95 -41.55
N PRO A 760 -14.68 -4.33 -42.55
CA PRO A 760 -14.48 -4.96 -43.86
C PRO A 760 -13.59 -6.21 -43.77
N LEU A 761 -12.62 -6.26 -42.84
CA LEU A 761 -11.80 -7.46 -42.63
C LEU A 761 -12.62 -8.62 -42.06
N ASN A 762 -13.46 -8.37 -41.06
CA ASN A 762 -14.38 -9.33 -40.46
C ASN A 762 -15.35 -9.86 -41.52
N ALA A 763 -15.87 -8.97 -42.37
CA ALA A 763 -16.77 -9.30 -43.46
C ALA A 763 -16.13 -10.21 -44.52
N LYS A 764 -14.83 -10.08 -44.76
CA LYS A 764 -14.08 -10.96 -45.67
C LYS A 764 -13.73 -12.32 -45.07
N THR A 765 -13.68 -12.43 -43.75
CA THR A 765 -13.06 -13.57 -43.07
C THR A 765 -14.06 -14.37 -42.26
N LEU A 766 -14.52 -13.84 -41.13
CA LEU A 766 -15.26 -14.57 -40.12
C LEU A 766 -16.78 -14.40 -40.25
N TYR A 767 -17.25 -13.26 -40.78
CA TYR A 767 -18.67 -12.93 -40.90
C TYR A 767 -19.06 -12.52 -42.33
N LYS A 768 -19.10 -13.49 -43.24
CA LYS A 768 -19.35 -13.27 -44.67
C LYS A 768 -20.71 -12.65 -44.98
N ASP A 769 -21.70 -12.87 -44.13
CA ASP A 769 -23.04 -12.27 -44.28
C ASP A 769 -23.00 -10.74 -44.12
N GLY A 770 -21.99 -10.21 -43.42
CA GLY A 770 -21.75 -8.77 -43.31
C GLY A 770 -21.12 -8.14 -44.56
N TYR A 771 -20.62 -8.93 -45.54
CA TYR A 771 -19.91 -8.43 -46.72
C TYR A 771 -20.61 -7.30 -47.50
N PRO A 772 -21.90 -7.41 -47.88
CA PRO A 772 -22.57 -6.36 -48.64
C PRO A 772 -22.71 -5.04 -47.87
N THR A 773 -22.63 -5.07 -46.53
CA THR A 773 -22.90 -3.93 -45.67
C THR A 773 -21.64 -3.32 -45.08
N PHE A 774 -20.74 -4.15 -44.55
CA PHE A 774 -19.51 -3.71 -43.88
C PHE A 774 -18.44 -3.16 -44.83
N MET A 775 -18.67 -3.26 -46.15
CA MET A 775 -17.85 -2.63 -47.19
C MET A 775 -18.41 -1.28 -47.66
N GLN A 776 -19.64 -0.91 -47.24
CA GLN A 776 -20.27 0.32 -47.70
C GLN A 776 -19.67 1.54 -47.01
N PRO A 777 -19.27 2.60 -47.75
CA PRO A 777 -18.68 3.80 -47.16
C PRO A 777 -19.59 4.46 -46.12
N ILE A 778 -20.91 4.48 -46.36
CA ILE A 778 -21.88 5.10 -45.44
C ILE A 778 -21.94 4.33 -44.11
N PHE A 779 -21.95 2.99 -44.16
CA PHE A 779 -21.86 2.17 -42.96
C PHE A 779 -20.57 2.47 -42.18
N LEU A 780 -19.43 2.55 -42.87
CA LEU A 780 -18.15 2.84 -42.25
C LEU A 780 -18.10 4.24 -41.62
N ILE A 781 -18.74 5.24 -42.22
CA ILE A 781 -18.88 6.59 -41.64
C ILE A 781 -19.74 6.54 -40.37
N LEU A 782 -20.88 5.87 -40.39
CA LEU A 782 -21.75 5.73 -39.22
C LEU A 782 -21.10 4.92 -38.09
N ALA A 783 -20.36 3.86 -38.44
CA ALA A 783 -19.54 3.10 -37.50
C ALA A 783 -18.42 3.98 -36.93
N ALA A 784 -17.68 4.73 -37.77
CA ALA A 784 -16.66 5.66 -37.30
C ALA A 784 -17.23 6.72 -36.34
N LEU A 785 -18.41 7.28 -36.65
CA LEU A 785 -19.10 8.21 -35.77
C LEU A 785 -19.46 7.56 -34.42
N LEU A 786 -20.00 6.34 -34.42
CA LEU A 786 -20.28 5.60 -33.19
C LEU A 786 -18.98 5.39 -32.39
N GLY A 787 -17.91 5.01 -33.09
CA GLY A 787 -16.60 4.82 -32.50
C GLY A 787 -16.01 6.09 -31.89
N ILE A 788 -16.20 7.25 -32.51
CA ILE A 788 -15.83 8.56 -31.97
C ILE A 788 -16.64 8.86 -30.71
N THR A 789 -17.96 8.67 -30.75
CA THR A 789 -18.86 8.89 -29.62
C THR A 789 -18.46 8.04 -28.41
N CYS A 790 -18.25 6.73 -28.61
CA CYS A 790 -17.77 5.84 -27.55
C CYS A 790 -16.39 6.26 -27.03
N THR A 791 -15.47 6.66 -27.92
CA THR A 791 -14.11 7.08 -27.53
C THR A 791 -14.10 8.36 -26.69
N ILE A 792 -14.88 9.37 -27.08
CA ILE A 792 -15.02 10.62 -26.30
C ILE A 792 -15.68 10.32 -24.95
N THR A 793 -16.74 9.51 -24.95
CA THR A 793 -17.44 9.14 -23.71
C THR A 793 -16.52 8.36 -22.77
N TYR A 794 -15.70 7.46 -23.31
CA TYR A 794 -14.68 6.75 -22.53
C TYR A 794 -13.61 7.68 -21.98
N ALA A 795 -13.20 8.71 -22.73
CA ALA A 795 -12.24 9.70 -22.24
C ALA A 795 -12.78 10.50 -21.03
N LEU A 796 -14.08 10.81 -21.05
CA LEU A 796 -14.75 11.61 -20.01
C LEU A 796 -15.09 10.78 -18.78
N THR A 797 -15.56 9.54 -18.97
CA THR A 797 -16.07 8.69 -17.90
C THR A 797 -15.06 7.65 -17.44
N GLY A 798 -14.26 7.10 -18.35
CA GLY A 798 -13.44 5.90 -18.12
C GLY A 798 -14.26 4.61 -18.00
N SER A 799 -15.58 4.65 -18.18
CA SER A 799 -16.47 3.53 -17.88
C SER A 799 -16.70 2.63 -19.09
N LEU A 800 -16.49 1.32 -18.89
CA LEU A 800 -16.83 0.28 -19.87
C LEU A 800 -18.36 0.14 -20.03
N TRP A 801 -19.12 0.26 -18.95
CA TRP A 801 -20.58 0.04 -18.98
C TRP A 801 -21.32 1.11 -19.79
N ILE A 802 -20.89 2.38 -19.69
CA ILE A 802 -21.50 3.48 -20.45
C ILE A 802 -21.30 3.25 -21.95
N ILE A 803 -20.07 2.96 -22.39
CA ILE A 803 -19.78 2.77 -23.81
C ILE A 803 -20.41 1.49 -24.37
N ILE A 804 -20.51 0.40 -23.57
CA ILE A 804 -21.28 -0.79 -23.94
C ILE A 804 -22.74 -0.40 -24.18
N CYS A 805 -23.35 0.37 -23.28
CA CYS A 805 -24.75 0.75 -23.40
C CYS A 805 -25.02 1.58 -24.66
N ILE A 806 -24.16 2.56 -24.95
CA ILE A 806 -24.24 3.39 -26.17
C ILE A 806 -24.14 2.51 -27.41
N HIS A 807 -23.09 1.69 -27.51
CA HIS A 807 -22.86 0.82 -28.65
C HIS A 807 -24.04 -0.15 -28.84
N TRP A 808 -24.39 -0.87 -27.76
CA TRP A 808 -25.45 -1.85 -27.76
C TRP A 808 -26.79 -1.27 -28.22
N LEU A 809 -27.19 -0.13 -27.67
CA LEU A 809 -28.45 0.52 -28.03
C LEU A 809 -28.46 0.91 -29.51
N VAL A 810 -27.39 1.52 -30.00
CA VAL A 810 -27.28 1.94 -31.41
C VAL A 810 -27.39 0.74 -32.35
N VAL A 811 -26.67 -0.35 -32.06
CA VAL A 811 -26.68 -1.56 -32.90
C VAL A 811 -28.04 -2.26 -32.87
N VAL A 812 -28.64 -2.44 -31.69
CA VAL A 812 -29.96 -3.07 -31.56
C VAL A 812 -31.01 -2.26 -32.32
N LEU A 813 -31.05 -0.94 -32.14
CA LEU A 813 -32.02 -0.09 -32.83
C LEU A 813 -31.81 -0.10 -34.35
N TRP A 814 -30.56 -0.02 -34.81
CA TRP A 814 -30.25 -0.07 -36.23
C TRP A 814 -30.72 -1.37 -36.88
N LEU A 815 -30.37 -2.51 -36.27
CA LEU A 815 -30.72 -3.82 -36.81
C LEU A 815 -32.24 -4.03 -36.78
N THR A 816 -32.90 -3.70 -35.68
CA THR A 816 -34.31 -4.06 -35.48
C THR A 816 -35.33 -3.05 -36.02
N TYR A 817 -34.98 -1.76 -36.14
CA TYR A 817 -35.93 -0.72 -36.55
C TYR A 817 -35.48 0.11 -37.76
N PHE A 818 -34.18 0.18 -38.05
CA PHE A 818 -33.65 1.02 -39.13
C PHE A 818 -33.11 0.22 -40.33
N GLY A 819 -33.67 -0.97 -40.57
CA GLY A 819 -33.41 -1.77 -41.78
C GLY A 819 -32.07 -2.51 -41.80
N GLY A 820 -31.38 -2.63 -40.65
CA GLY A 820 -30.09 -3.32 -40.58
C GLY A 820 -30.19 -4.83 -40.78
N MET A 821 -31.22 -5.51 -40.26
CA MET A 821 -31.37 -6.97 -40.41
C MET A 821 -31.43 -7.43 -41.87
N GLU A 822 -32.22 -6.77 -42.71
CA GLU A 822 -32.33 -7.10 -44.15
C GLU A 822 -31.01 -6.96 -44.90
N LYS A 823 -30.18 -5.99 -44.49
CA LYS A 823 -28.86 -5.73 -45.07
C LYS A 823 -27.81 -6.76 -44.65
N LEU A 824 -28.06 -7.56 -43.62
CA LEU A 824 -27.19 -8.65 -43.19
C LEU A 824 -27.69 -10.02 -43.66
N GLU A 825 -29.00 -10.20 -43.84
CA GLU A 825 -29.60 -11.48 -44.26
C GLU A 825 -29.62 -11.70 -45.79
N THR A 826 -29.14 -10.72 -46.58
CA THR A 826 -29.32 -10.66 -48.04
C THR A 826 -28.62 -11.78 -48.84
N ASN A 827 -27.82 -12.65 -48.19
CA ASN A 827 -27.21 -13.83 -48.82
C ASN A 827 -28.11 -15.08 -48.85
N ASN A 828 -29.14 -15.19 -48.02
CA ASN A 828 -30.02 -16.37 -48.01
C ASN A 828 -31.02 -16.40 -49.18
N LEU A 829 -31.20 -15.28 -49.90
CA LEU A 829 -32.14 -15.16 -51.01
C LEU A 829 -31.50 -15.37 -52.40
N ARG A 830 -30.20 -15.64 -52.49
CA ARG A 830 -29.49 -15.87 -53.78
C ARG A 830 -29.17 -17.33 -54.09
N VAL A 831 -29.57 -18.28 -53.24
CA VAL A 831 -29.33 -19.73 -53.44
C VAL A 831 -30.60 -20.49 -53.86
N GLU A 832 -31.77 -19.84 -53.90
CA GLU A 832 -33.03 -20.45 -54.36
C GLU A 832 -33.60 -19.78 -55.63
N ASN A 833 -32.76 -19.49 -56.62
CA ASN A 833 -33.22 -19.25 -57.99
C ASN A 833 -32.32 -19.96 -59.00
#